data_AF-A0A1C3CYA6-F1
#
_entry.id   AF-A0A1C3CYA6-F1
#
_cell.length_a   1.000
_cell.length_b   1.000
_cell.length_c   1.000
_cell.angle_alpha   90.00
_cell.angle_beta   90.00
_cell.angle_gamma   90.00
#
_symmetry.space_group_name_H-M   'P 1'
#
loop_
_entity.id
_entity.type
_entity.pdbx_description
1 polymer ?
#
loop_
_entity_poly.entity_id
_entity_poly.type
_entity_poly.pdbx_seq_one_letter_code
_entity_poly.pdbx_strand_id
1 'polypeptide(L)'
;MTYVKKAYRFRQSCIAMSVSLLLAQSAYALQDLSDMALSETTGEGVALLPENFKMVFQGPNDVSKASSYGTLTDKASLFEASRKDTGFIRIIPRGENYENLYKRAYDKIYKDNYQPNYTYAKANLYQPSYDSTYTSTYDSIYQNGSTTSSTYQTKYTQVAGKNTTLYRNQEIETYVNTKEYQDYYNKRYDQYYWNSTATLPNDGTTKYDGGWLNKEQAAANAMKNTIQKIETSKGTIITNIVNNRLKDKTLAEIRADATVIAKNKALSVANLTVENYAISSSRAVANTSASSVVTGTRNKADVFIYGLALSKSNDDMNQRYSNQGLTWGSTENPWLFRSGTAKDIQQFKKENKADIAYIALEAPLAKQGGNSTSDRIKLGFWTDIFSRSFDSISYVDPVTGAPDSGLDVNYRLRTQFVANGLSIDGSQIRLFQTQSSSVAQQSQTFAMASILRLNTNDDPSTLKASDLNLNARGIRISTAAKTDIDDGAVATPAMDGSNAPLFNAVEGLYLYSTNINLVLGSMYQPFIIGSEGNNIILEVTQIPNVPEIYSKIYTLYEDTDSNPTFHTGTNLTKTSFKGSTCNVAYCGSNTSSITAGGMSVNYQGTNATHSSISIGSVTRDSTTNMLQANRDTNATGVMFKSTSGASVNLGSAVIDGVLIQHLKIKTTGL
;
A
#
# COMPACT_ATOMS: atom_id res chain seq x y z
N MET A 1 -9.44 -49.27 39.34
CA MET A 1 -10.28 -49.50 38.14
C MET A 1 -11.24 -48.33 38.02
N THR A 2 -10.88 -47.36 37.19
CA THR A 2 -11.51 -46.04 37.15
C THR A 2 -12.52 -45.97 36.01
N TYR A 3 -13.71 -45.46 36.32
CA TYR A 3 -14.86 -45.27 35.45
C TYR A 3 -14.55 -44.41 34.22
N VAL A 4 -15.05 -44.81 33.05
CA VAL A 4 -15.38 -43.93 31.93
C VAL A 4 -16.75 -44.32 31.36
N LYS A 5 -17.77 -43.47 31.56
CA LYS A 5 -19.01 -43.44 30.77
C LYS A 5 -19.24 -42.00 30.34
N LYS A 6 -18.94 -41.68 29.08
CA LYS A 6 -19.47 -40.48 28.41
C LYS A 6 -19.85 -40.86 26.99
N ALA A 7 -21.15 -40.96 26.74
CA ALA A 7 -21.70 -41.13 25.40
C ALA A 7 -21.76 -39.77 24.71
N TYR A 8 -21.13 -39.63 23.55
CA TYR A 8 -21.29 -38.45 22.70
C TYR A 8 -22.55 -38.63 21.85
N ARG A 9 -23.53 -37.73 22.01
CA ARG A 9 -24.72 -37.67 21.16
C ARG A 9 -24.45 -36.75 19.97
N PHE A 10 -24.52 -37.29 18.75
CA PHE A 10 -24.58 -36.51 17.52
C PHE A 10 -25.92 -35.77 17.41
N ARG A 11 -25.91 -34.55 16.85
CA ARG A 11 -27.14 -33.76 16.64
C ARG A 11 -28.03 -34.40 15.57
N GLN A 12 -29.34 -34.48 15.84
CA GLN A 12 -30.37 -35.07 14.94
C GLN A 12 -30.37 -34.49 13.51
N SER A 13 -29.92 -33.25 13.32
CA SER A 13 -29.83 -32.61 12.00
C SER A 13 -28.82 -33.26 11.05
N CYS A 14 -27.77 -33.90 11.55
CA CYS A 14 -26.77 -34.57 10.70
C CYS A 14 -27.25 -35.94 10.20
N ILE A 15 -28.08 -36.62 11.00
CA ILE A 15 -28.69 -37.91 10.63
C ILE A 15 -29.79 -37.69 9.58
N ALA A 16 -30.59 -36.63 9.70
CA ALA A 16 -31.62 -36.29 8.71
C ALA A 16 -31.04 -35.97 7.32
N MET A 17 -29.88 -35.31 7.27
CA MET A 17 -29.16 -35.03 6.02
C MET A 17 -28.61 -36.31 5.37
N SER A 18 -28.05 -37.20 6.19
CA SER A 18 -27.51 -38.49 5.73
C SER A 18 -28.60 -39.42 5.20
N VAL A 19 -29.77 -39.45 5.87
CA VAL A 19 -30.93 -40.26 5.45
C VAL A 19 -31.61 -39.66 4.21
N SER A 20 -31.63 -38.34 4.04
CA SER A 20 -32.19 -37.70 2.84
C SER A 20 -31.34 -37.95 1.59
N LEU A 21 -30.01 -38.05 1.74
CA LEU A 21 -29.08 -38.44 0.66
C LEU A 21 -29.24 -39.91 0.23
N LEU A 22 -29.70 -40.78 1.13
CA LEU A 22 -29.92 -42.22 0.86
C LEU A 22 -31.31 -42.53 0.27
N LEU A 23 -32.20 -41.54 0.18
CA LEU A 23 -33.59 -41.71 -0.28
C LEU A 23 -33.92 -40.95 -1.58
N ALA A 24 -32.93 -40.34 -2.25
CA ALA A 24 -33.13 -39.75 -3.56
C ALA A 24 -33.37 -40.85 -4.62
N GLN A 25 -34.49 -40.76 -5.33
CA GLN A 25 -34.89 -41.74 -6.35
C GLN A 25 -33.95 -41.73 -7.56
N SER A 26 -33.57 -42.93 -8.01
CA SER A 26 -32.77 -43.20 -9.20
C SER A 26 -33.48 -42.73 -10.48
N ALA A 27 -32.94 -41.68 -11.12
CA ALA A 27 -33.31 -41.32 -12.48
C ALA A 27 -32.53 -42.20 -13.47
N TYR A 28 -33.26 -42.83 -14.39
CA TYR A 28 -32.72 -43.62 -15.49
C TYR A 28 -31.98 -42.73 -16.49
N ALA A 29 -30.65 -42.84 -16.54
CA ALA A 29 -29.81 -42.53 -17.70
C ALA A 29 -28.36 -42.95 -17.39
N LEU A 30 -28.05 -44.24 -17.51
CA LEU A 30 -26.67 -44.72 -17.49
C LEU A 30 -26.51 -45.71 -18.65
N GLN A 31 -25.91 -45.21 -19.74
CA GLN A 31 -25.17 -46.05 -20.66
C GLN A 31 -23.98 -46.62 -19.90
N ASP A 32 -23.70 -47.91 -20.07
CA ASP A 32 -22.71 -48.68 -19.31
C ASP A 32 -21.31 -48.09 -19.53
N LEU A 33 -20.87 -47.19 -18.64
CA LEU A 33 -19.46 -46.85 -18.48
C LEU A 33 -18.83 -48.12 -17.92
N SER A 34 -18.12 -48.89 -18.75
CA SER A 34 -17.65 -50.23 -18.34
C SER A 34 -16.90 -50.17 -17.00
N ASP A 35 -17.52 -50.72 -15.95
CA ASP A 35 -17.01 -50.77 -14.56
C ASP A 35 -15.57 -51.30 -14.46
N MET A 36 -15.15 -52.09 -15.44
CA MET A 36 -13.80 -52.65 -15.54
C MET A 36 -12.70 -51.58 -15.62
N ALA A 37 -12.94 -50.46 -16.33
CA ALA A 37 -11.96 -49.38 -16.44
C ALA A 37 -11.93 -48.47 -15.21
N LEU A 38 -13.09 -48.26 -14.56
CA LEU A 38 -13.20 -47.49 -13.32
C LEU A 38 -12.68 -48.27 -12.10
N SER A 39 -12.85 -49.60 -12.07
CA SER A 39 -12.36 -50.49 -11.02
C SER A 39 -10.84 -50.62 -10.96
N GLU A 40 -10.11 -50.35 -12.05
CA GLU A 40 -8.64 -50.36 -12.06
C GLU A 40 -8.04 -49.04 -11.53
N THR A 41 -8.86 -48.00 -11.30
CA THR A 41 -8.41 -46.78 -10.63
C THR A 41 -8.36 -47.02 -9.12
N THR A 42 -7.16 -47.17 -8.56
CA THR A 42 -6.96 -47.30 -7.11
C THR A 42 -7.32 -45.98 -6.41
N GLY A 43 -8.56 -45.85 -5.97
CA GLY A 43 -9.08 -44.77 -5.12
C GLY A 43 -10.57 -44.55 -5.35
N GLU A 44 -11.39 -44.62 -4.30
CA GLU A 44 -12.82 -44.30 -4.36
C GLU A 44 -13.00 -42.84 -4.85
N GLY A 45 -13.73 -42.66 -5.95
CA GLY A 45 -13.94 -41.35 -6.58
C GLY A 45 -15.12 -41.33 -7.55
N VAL A 46 -15.52 -40.12 -7.93
CA VAL A 46 -16.59 -39.83 -8.89
C VAL A 46 -15.97 -39.30 -10.18
N ALA A 47 -16.27 -39.96 -11.30
CA ALA A 47 -15.97 -39.45 -12.63
C ALA A 47 -17.09 -38.52 -13.10
N LEU A 48 -16.73 -37.38 -13.69
CA LEU A 48 -17.67 -36.44 -14.30
C LEU A 48 -17.37 -36.32 -15.81
N LEU A 49 -18.42 -36.33 -16.62
CA LEU A 49 -18.34 -36.19 -18.07
C LEU A 49 -19.37 -35.14 -18.50
N PRO A 50 -18.98 -33.86 -18.60
CA PRO A 50 -19.81 -32.87 -19.25
C PRO A 50 -20.00 -33.25 -20.72
N GLU A 51 -21.22 -33.60 -21.10
CA GLU A 51 -21.59 -33.95 -22.47
C GLU A 51 -22.56 -32.90 -23.04
N ASN A 52 -22.22 -32.35 -24.21
CA ASN A 52 -23.00 -31.29 -24.86
C ASN A 52 -23.38 -30.13 -23.90
N PHE A 53 -22.46 -29.78 -23.00
CA PHE A 53 -22.68 -28.81 -21.93
C PHE A 53 -22.52 -27.37 -22.42
N LYS A 54 -23.42 -26.50 -22.02
CA LYS A 54 -23.33 -25.04 -22.19
C LYS A 54 -24.11 -24.34 -21.09
N MET A 55 -23.69 -23.13 -20.73
CA MET A 55 -24.39 -22.32 -19.73
C MET A 55 -24.42 -20.85 -20.13
N VAL A 56 -25.46 -20.15 -19.70
CA VAL A 56 -25.59 -18.71 -19.85
C VAL A 56 -26.35 -18.13 -18.66
N PHE A 57 -25.86 -17.01 -18.12
CA PHE A 57 -26.48 -16.31 -17.00
C PHE A 57 -27.49 -15.32 -17.56
N GLN A 58 -28.77 -15.60 -17.37
CA GLN A 58 -29.88 -14.76 -17.81
C GLN A 58 -30.53 -14.08 -16.59
N GLY A 59 -31.04 -12.88 -16.78
CA GLY A 59 -31.68 -12.12 -15.70
C GLY A 59 -33.08 -12.67 -15.36
N PRO A 60 -33.63 -12.36 -14.17
CA PRO A 60 -34.99 -12.76 -13.79
C PRO A 60 -36.08 -12.16 -14.69
N ASN A 61 -35.79 -11.02 -15.34
CA ASN A 61 -36.66 -10.32 -16.29
C ASN A 61 -36.44 -10.76 -17.75
N ASP A 62 -36.06 -12.02 -17.99
CA ASP A 62 -35.99 -12.50 -19.37
C ASP A 62 -37.38 -12.40 -20.00
N VAL A 63 -37.50 -11.54 -21.02
CA VAL A 63 -38.76 -11.32 -21.76
C VAL A 63 -39.24 -12.62 -22.43
N SER A 64 -38.33 -13.60 -22.57
CA SER A 64 -38.68 -14.94 -23.00
C SER A 64 -39.09 -15.85 -21.83
N LYS A 65 -40.29 -16.44 -21.94
CA LYS A 65 -40.79 -17.50 -21.05
C LYS A 65 -39.97 -18.82 -21.13
N ALA A 66 -38.89 -18.85 -21.92
CA ALA A 66 -37.99 -19.97 -22.25
C ALA A 66 -36.62 -19.42 -22.69
N SER A 67 -35.59 -20.26 -22.92
CA SER A 67 -34.28 -19.76 -23.42
C SER A 67 -34.44 -18.94 -24.71
N SER A 68 -33.91 -17.72 -24.72
CA SER A 68 -33.88 -16.82 -25.88
C SER A 68 -33.12 -17.37 -27.10
N TYR A 69 -32.39 -18.48 -26.92
CA TYR A 69 -31.48 -19.04 -27.90
C TYR A 69 -32.03 -20.21 -28.73
N GLY A 70 -33.04 -20.94 -28.25
CA GLY A 70 -33.65 -22.07 -28.97
C GLY A 70 -32.67 -22.93 -29.80
N THR A 71 -32.95 -23.07 -31.10
CA THR A 71 -32.09 -23.73 -32.11
C THR A 71 -31.30 -22.73 -32.96
N LEU A 72 -31.14 -21.48 -32.51
CA LEU A 72 -30.44 -20.43 -33.26
C LEU A 72 -28.99 -20.83 -33.49
N THR A 73 -28.54 -20.69 -34.74
CA THR A 73 -27.17 -20.99 -35.18
C THR A 73 -26.54 -19.84 -35.95
N ASP A 74 -27.33 -18.93 -36.51
CA ASP A 74 -26.80 -17.78 -37.25
C ASP A 74 -26.30 -16.68 -36.30
N LYS A 75 -25.20 -16.05 -36.68
CA LYS A 75 -24.50 -15.06 -35.87
C LYS A 75 -25.36 -13.83 -35.52
N ALA A 76 -26.22 -13.37 -36.44
CA ALA A 76 -27.03 -12.18 -36.22
C ALA A 76 -28.09 -12.44 -35.15
N SER A 77 -28.85 -13.53 -35.27
CA SER A 77 -29.86 -13.91 -34.28
C SER A 77 -29.25 -14.24 -32.93
N LEU A 78 -28.06 -14.85 -32.90
CA LEU A 78 -27.33 -15.12 -31.65
C LEU A 78 -26.91 -13.82 -30.94
N PHE A 79 -26.50 -12.79 -31.67
CA PHE A 79 -26.22 -11.48 -31.07
C PHE A 79 -27.49 -10.87 -30.48
N GLU A 80 -28.59 -10.86 -31.22
CA GLU A 80 -29.85 -10.29 -30.72
C GLU A 80 -30.40 -11.07 -29.52
N ALA A 81 -30.32 -12.40 -29.53
CA ALA A 81 -30.67 -13.23 -28.37
C ALA A 81 -29.80 -12.91 -27.15
N SER A 82 -28.49 -12.69 -27.37
CA SER A 82 -27.55 -12.41 -26.29
C SER A 82 -27.82 -11.12 -25.56
N ARG A 83 -28.47 -10.15 -26.20
CA ARG A 83 -28.83 -8.87 -25.58
C ARG A 83 -29.75 -9.04 -24.36
N LYS A 84 -30.42 -10.17 -24.23
CA LYS A 84 -31.31 -10.48 -23.10
C LYS A 84 -30.58 -11.10 -21.90
N ASP A 85 -29.30 -11.44 -22.04
CA ASP A 85 -28.52 -12.09 -21.00
C ASP A 85 -27.98 -11.05 -20.00
N THR A 86 -28.87 -10.57 -19.13
CA THR A 86 -28.60 -9.51 -18.16
C THR A 86 -28.33 -10.02 -16.75
N GLY A 87 -28.31 -11.35 -16.56
CA GLY A 87 -27.99 -11.97 -15.27
C GLY A 87 -26.57 -11.60 -14.85
N PHE A 88 -26.40 -11.10 -13.63
CA PHE A 88 -25.16 -10.45 -13.22
C PHE A 88 -24.63 -10.90 -11.85
N ILE A 89 -23.32 -10.73 -11.69
CA ILE A 89 -22.58 -10.78 -10.44
C ILE A 89 -22.15 -9.35 -10.14
N ARG A 90 -22.56 -8.84 -8.97
CA ARG A 90 -22.14 -7.52 -8.48
C ARG A 90 -21.01 -7.67 -7.47
N ILE A 91 -19.91 -6.99 -7.73
CA ILE A 91 -18.76 -6.92 -6.85
C ILE A 91 -18.67 -5.49 -6.32
N ILE A 92 -18.66 -5.37 -4.99
CA ILE A 92 -18.57 -4.09 -4.29
C ILE A 92 -17.22 -4.03 -3.56
N PRO A 93 -16.19 -3.43 -4.17
CA PRO A 93 -14.96 -3.12 -3.45
C PRO A 93 -15.28 -2.28 -2.22
N ARG A 94 -14.85 -2.74 -1.05
CA ARG A 94 -14.91 -1.94 0.18
C ARG A 94 -13.79 -0.90 0.11
N GLY A 95 -14.16 0.38 0.20
CA GLY A 95 -13.22 1.50 0.07
C GLY A 95 -12.24 1.63 1.23
N GLU A 96 -11.30 2.55 1.09
CA GLU A 96 -10.28 2.89 2.09
C GLU A 96 -10.89 3.39 3.42
N ASN A 97 -10.10 3.36 4.50
CA ASN A 97 -10.52 3.90 5.81
C ASN A 97 -10.85 5.40 5.70
N TYR A 98 -12.09 5.76 6.06
CA TYR A 98 -12.65 7.11 5.98
C TYR A 98 -11.88 8.15 6.79
N GLU A 99 -11.36 7.77 7.96
CA GLU A 99 -10.56 8.67 8.81
C GLU A 99 -9.28 9.08 8.08
N ASN A 100 -8.68 8.16 7.34
CA ASN A 100 -7.48 8.44 6.57
C ASN A 100 -7.76 9.34 5.36
N LEU A 101 -8.90 9.17 4.69
CA LEU A 101 -9.29 10.03 3.57
C LEU A 101 -9.57 11.47 4.03
N TYR A 102 -10.34 11.61 5.12
CA TYR A 102 -10.57 12.91 5.74
C TYR A 102 -9.27 13.56 6.18
N LYS A 103 -8.40 12.81 6.87
CA LYS A 103 -7.10 13.32 7.33
C LYS A 103 -6.21 13.77 6.18
N ARG A 104 -6.14 13.02 5.07
CA ARG A 104 -5.38 13.43 3.88
C ARG A 104 -5.92 14.72 3.27
N ALA A 105 -7.24 14.85 3.12
CA ALA A 105 -7.86 16.06 2.62
C ALA A 105 -7.59 17.26 3.56
N TYR A 106 -7.76 17.05 4.87
CA TYR A 106 -7.48 18.03 5.91
C TYR A 106 -6.03 18.52 5.86
N ASP A 107 -5.06 17.61 5.87
CA ASP A 107 -3.63 17.95 5.90
C ASP A 107 -3.22 18.75 4.64
N LYS A 108 -3.77 18.38 3.48
CA LYS A 108 -3.54 19.11 2.22
C LYS A 108 -4.09 20.55 2.30
N ILE A 109 -5.36 20.70 2.68
CA ILE A 109 -6.01 22.02 2.74
C ILE A 109 -5.31 22.90 3.80
N TYR A 110 -4.98 22.33 4.95
CA TYR A 110 -4.23 23.03 6.00
C TYR A 110 -2.90 23.57 5.47
N LYS A 111 -2.12 22.72 4.78
CA LYS A 111 -0.82 23.10 4.21
C LYS A 111 -0.95 24.18 3.13
N ASP A 112 -1.93 24.04 2.24
CA ASP A 112 -2.19 24.99 1.13
C ASP A 112 -2.58 26.38 1.66
N ASN A 113 -3.20 26.46 2.85
CA ASN A 113 -3.65 27.71 3.46
C ASN A 113 -2.68 28.30 4.50
N TYR A 114 -1.77 27.51 5.07
CA TYR A 114 -0.86 27.98 6.13
C TYR A 114 0.04 29.12 5.66
N GLN A 115 0.73 28.96 4.54
CA GLN A 115 1.69 29.95 4.06
C GLN A 115 1.02 31.28 3.64
N PRO A 116 -0.11 31.29 2.90
CA PRO A 116 -0.87 32.51 2.64
C PRO A 116 -1.31 33.22 3.93
N ASN A 117 -1.87 32.50 4.90
CA ASN A 117 -2.33 33.08 6.16
C ASN A 117 -1.18 33.62 7.01
N TYR A 118 -0.04 32.92 7.05
CA TYR A 118 1.17 33.40 7.70
C TYR A 118 1.66 34.71 7.07
N THR A 119 1.72 34.76 5.75
CA THR A 119 2.16 35.95 4.99
C THR A 119 1.25 37.14 5.28
N TYR A 120 -0.08 36.93 5.23
CA TYR A 120 -1.06 37.95 5.59
C TYR A 120 -0.89 38.45 7.02
N ALA A 121 -0.79 37.54 8.00
CA ALA A 121 -0.64 37.91 9.40
C ALA A 121 0.68 38.63 9.68
N LYS A 122 1.77 38.22 9.02
CA LYS A 122 3.06 38.89 9.14
C LYS A 122 3.00 40.33 8.62
N ALA A 123 2.29 40.57 7.52
CA ALA A 123 2.13 41.90 6.95
C ALA A 123 1.19 42.81 7.77
N ASN A 124 0.12 42.27 8.35
CA ASN A 124 -0.97 43.09 8.92
C ASN A 124 -1.06 43.07 10.45
N LEU A 125 -0.62 42.00 11.12
CA LEU A 125 -0.83 41.79 12.56
C LEU A 125 0.45 41.90 13.37
N TYR A 126 1.60 41.67 12.76
CA TYR A 126 2.90 41.69 13.45
C TYR A 126 3.20 43.06 14.06
N GLN A 127 3.21 44.12 13.24
CA GLN A 127 3.60 45.46 13.67
C GLN A 127 2.64 46.02 14.74
N PRO A 128 1.31 45.95 14.58
CA PRO A 128 0.39 46.40 15.63
C PRO A 128 0.54 45.65 16.95
N SER A 129 0.74 44.32 16.90
CA SER A 129 0.95 43.51 18.10
C SER A 129 2.28 43.85 18.79
N TYR A 130 3.34 44.07 18.01
CA TYR A 130 4.64 44.49 18.51
C TYR A 130 4.55 45.85 19.20
N ASP A 131 4.02 46.87 18.54
CA ASP A 131 3.99 48.24 19.05
C ASP A 131 3.14 48.35 20.31
N SER A 132 1.97 47.69 20.33
CA SER A 132 1.09 47.64 21.50
C SER A 132 1.75 46.95 22.70
N THR A 133 2.38 45.80 22.47
CA THR A 133 3.07 45.04 23.54
C THR A 133 4.31 45.77 24.03
N TYR A 134 5.08 46.37 23.12
CA TYR A 134 6.28 47.13 23.46
C TYR A 134 5.91 48.32 24.35
N THR A 135 4.96 49.14 23.90
CA THR A 135 4.56 50.36 24.61
C THR A 135 4.02 50.02 26.00
N SER A 136 3.07 49.09 26.09
CA SER A 136 2.49 48.69 27.37
C SER A 136 3.51 48.09 28.34
N THR A 137 4.43 47.24 27.85
CA THR A 137 5.48 46.63 28.68
C THR A 137 6.51 47.66 29.13
N TYR A 138 6.96 48.51 28.20
CA TYR A 138 7.92 49.57 28.48
C TYR A 138 7.36 50.54 29.53
N ASP A 139 6.14 51.03 29.32
CA ASP A 139 5.50 51.98 30.23
C ASP A 139 5.30 51.36 31.61
N SER A 140 4.85 50.10 31.68
CA SER A 140 4.69 49.38 32.94
C SER A 140 6.00 49.28 33.73
N ILE A 141 7.10 48.93 33.07
CA ILE A 141 8.41 48.77 33.73
C ILE A 141 9.01 50.13 34.09
N TYR A 142 8.98 51.09 33.17
CA TYR A 142 9.60 52.40 33.38
C TYR A 142 8.86 53.20 34.47
N GLN A 143 7.52 53.23 34.43
CA GLN A 143 6.74 53.92 35.46
C GLN A 143 6.98 53.25 36.82
N ASN A 144 6.81 51.94 36.93
CA ASN A 144 7.01 51.23 38.20
C ASN A 144 8.46 51.36 38.72
N GLY A 145 9.46 51.28 37.83
CA GLY A 145 10.87 51.45 38.20
C GLY A 145 11.25 52.87 38.61
N SER A 146 10.56 53.90 38.09
CA SER A 146 10.89 55.31 38.37
C SER A 146 10.05 55.92 39.50
N THR A 147 8.85 55.41 39.78
CA THR A 147 7.93 55.97 40.78
C THR A 147 7.76 55.12 42.04
N THR A 148 8.00 53.81 41.98
CA THR A 148 7.79 52.92 43.14
C THR A 148 9.04 52.86 44.00
N SER A 149 8.88 53.25 45.28
CA SER A 149 10.00 53.40 46.22
C SER A 149 10.89 52.16 46.31
N SER A 150 10.34 50.95 46.42
CA SER A 150 11.14 49.73 46.61
C SER A 150 12.02 49.35 45.41
N THR A 151 11.47 49.42 44.19
CA THR A 151 12.18 49.02 42.95
C THR A 151 13.26 50.02 42.60
N TYR A 152 12.93 51.31 42.66
CA TYR A 152 13.88 52.39 42.48
C TYR A 152 15.01 52.30 43.51
N GLN A 153 14.68 52.13 44.80
CA GLN A 153 15.66 52.06 45.87
C GLN A 153 16.63 50.88 45.70
N THR A 154 16.12 49.73 45.24
CA THR A 154 16.95 48.55 44.97
C THR A 154 17.97 48.83 43.88
N LYS A 155 17.53 49.38 42.74
CA LYS A 155 18.42 49.69 41.61
C LYS A 155 19.39 50.82 41.98
N TYR A 156 18.91 51.86 42.66
CA TYR A 156 19.73 52.95 43.16
C TYR A 156 20.85 52.45 44.07
N THR A 157 20.55 51.51 44.98
CA THR A 157 21.56 50.93 45.87
C THR A 157 22.66 50.19 45.09
N GLN A 158 22.30 49.44 44.05
CA GLN A 158 23.26 48.77 43.18
C GLN A 158 24.14 49.76 42.40
N VAL A 159 23.53 50.82 41.84
CA VAL A 159 24.24 51.87 41.09
C VAL A 159 25.16 52.65 42.03
N ALA A 160 24.68 53.04 43.21
CA ALA A 160 25.45 53.74 44.23
C ALA A 160 26.64 52.90 44.71
N GLY A 161 26.44 51.61 45.01
CA GLY A 161 27.51 50.71 45.44
C GLY A 161 28.65 50.59 44.41
N LYS A 162 28.34 50.70 43.11
CA LYS A 162 29.33 50.61 42.03
C LYS A 162 29.99 51.95 41.66
N ASN A 163 29.26 53.06 41.75
CA ASN A 163 29.67 54.32 41.11
C ASN A 163 29.98 55.47 42.07
N THR A 164 29.62 55.38 43.37
CA THR A 164 29.78 56.51 44.31
C THR A 164 31.23 56.99 44.39
N THR A 165 32.19 56.09 44.62
CA THR A 165 33.62 56.45 44.72
C THR A 165 34.15 57.02 43.42
N LEU A 166 33.76 56.45 42.27
CA LEU A 166 34.18 56.92 40.95
C LEU A 166 33.70 58.35 40.69
N TYR A 167 32.39 58.61 40.84
CA TYR A 167 31.82 59.92 40.61
C TYR A 167 32.34 60.96 41.59
N ARG A 168 32.54 60.58 42.85
CA ARG A 168 33.15 61.44 43.87
C ARG A 168 34.58 61.83 43.49
N ASN A 169 35.40 60.88 43.07
CA ASN A 169 36.79 61.16 42.70
C ASN A 169 36.88 62.03 41.43
N GLN A 170 36.04 61.74 40.42
CA GLN A 170 35.94 62.57 39.22
C GLN A 170 35.55 64.02 39.56
N GLU A 171 34.58 64.19 40.46
CA GLU A 171 34.13 65.52 40.86
C GLU A 171 35.21 66.26 41.65
N ILE A 172 35.90 65.58 42.58
CA ILE A 172 37.04 66.15 43.33
C ILE A 172 38.17 66.59 42.39
N GLU A 173 38.47 65.81 41.36
CA GLU A 173 39.51 66.11 40.37
C GLU A 173 39.25 67.44 39.63
N THR A 174 37.99 67.81 39.41
CA THR A 174 37.65 69.13 38.83
C THR A 174 38.09 70.30 39.71
N TYR A 175 38.10 70.11 41.05
CA TYR A 175 38.55 71.12 42.01
C TYR A 175 40.06 71.06 42.24
N VAL A 176 40.66 69.87 42.28
CA VAL A 176 42.13 69.67 42.48
C VAL A 176 42.96 70.46 41.47
N ASN A 177 42.47 70.62 40.23
CA ASN A 177 43.17 71.33 39.17
C ASN A 177 42.94 72.85 39.17
N THR A 178 42.08 73.36 40.06
CA THR A 178 41.89 74.81 40.19
C THR A 178 43.08 75.45 40.90
N LYS A 179 43.36 76.71 40.58
CA LYS A 179 44.50 77.44 41.12
C LYS A 179 44.51 77.49 42.66
N GLU A 180 43.35 77.65 43.29
CA GLU A 180 43.20 77.68 44.74
C GLU A 180 43.76 76.42 45.43
N TYR A 181 43.40 75.23 44.93
CA TYR A 181 43.81 73.96 45.54
C TYR A 181 45.19 73.48 45.05
N GLN A 182 45.64 73.88 43.86
CA GLN A 182 47.03 73.70 43.42
C GLN A 182 48.01 74.51 44.29
N ASP A 183 47.66 75.76 44.58
CA ASP A 183 48.47 76.61 45.46
C ASP A 183 48.49 76.03 46.90
N TYR A 184 47.36 75.49 47.37
CA TYR A 184 47.28 74.78 48.65
C TYR A 184 48.11 73.48 48.66
N TYR A 185 48.03 72.67 47.60
CA TYR A 185 48.81 71.45 47.42
C TYR A 185 50.31 71.73 47.48
N ASN A 186 50.80 72.69 46.67
CA ASN A 186 52.21 73.06 46.63
C ASN A 186 52.70 73.54 47.99
N LYS A 187 51.92 74.39 48.66
CA LYS A 187 52.22 74.85 50.03
C LYS A 187 52.31 73.68 51.02
N ARG A 188 51.40 72.70 50.95
CA ARG A 188 51.42 71.53 51.84
C ARG A 188 52.54 70.55 51.50
N TYR A 189 52.87 70.39 50.21
CA TYR A 189 54.00 69.59 49.75
C TYR A 189 55.30 70.09 50.36
N ASP A 190 55.57 71.39 50.25
CA ASP A 190 56.77 72.00 50.82
C ASP A 190 56.82 71.84 52.34
N GLN A 191 55.68 72.00 53.02
CA GLN A 191 55.61 71.83 54.47
C GLN A 191 55.85 70.38 54.92
N TYR A 192 55.40 69.36 54.18
CA TYR A 192 55.69 67.97 54.51
C TYR A 192 57.11 67.55 54.13
N TYR A 193 57.64 68.07 53.01
CA TYR A 193 58.94 67.68 52.50
C TYR A 193 60.09 68.32 53.29
N TRP A 194 59.98 69.62 53.60
CA TRP A 194 61.03 70.40 54.24
C TRP A 194 60.92 70.50 55.77
N ASN A 195 59.72 70.31 56.35
CA ASN A 195 59.50 70.53 57.79
C ASN A 195 59.06 69.27 58.55
N SER A 196 59.28 69.28 59.87
CA SER A 196 58.76 68.27 60.80
C SER A 196 57.23 68.36 60.93
N THR A 197 56.53 67.22 61.00
CA THR A 197 55.07 67.14 61.15
C THR A 197 54.52 67.96 62.32
N ALA A 198 55.31 68.17 63.38
CA ALA A 198 54.95 68.98 64.54
C ALA A 198 54.69 70.46 64.19
N THR A 199 55.31 70.97 63.12
CA THR A 199 55.30 72.40 62.75
C THR A 199 54.20 72.78 61.74
N LEU A 200 53.42 71.80 61.27
CA LEU A 200 52.33 72.04 60.33
C LEU A 200 51.23 72.92 60.97
N PRO A 201 50.75 73.98 60.29
CA PRO A 201 49.62 74.79 60.75
C PRO A 201 48.37 73.92 60.93
N ASN A 202 47.61 74.16 61.99
CA ASN A 202 46.29 73.55 62.14
C ASN A 202 45.27 74.36 61.32
N ASP A 203 44.93 73.89 60.13
CA ASP A 203 44.01 74.57 59.18
C ASP A 203 42.74 73.75 58.88
N GLY A 204 42.46 72.80 59.77
CA GLY A 204 41.33 71.86 59.67
C GLY A 204 41.63 70.59 58.88
N THR A 205 42.85 70.40 58.35
CA THR A 205 43.26 69.15 57.69
C THR A 205 44.08 68.25 58.61
N THR A 206 44.04 66.92 58.38
CA THR A 206 44.73 65.92 59.20
C THR A 206 46.24 66.02 59.02
N LYS A 207 47.02 65.93 60.10
CA LYS A 207 48.48 65.86 60.00
C LYS A 207 48.90 64.41 59.72
N TYR A 208 49.67 64.20 58.66
CA TYR A 208 50.15 62.87 58.26
C TYR A 208 51.67 62.76 58.43
N ASP A 209 52.14 61.72 59.12
CA ASP A 209 53.58 61.50 59.34
C ASP A 209 54.30 60.96 58.09
N GLY A 210 55.64 60.99 58.13
CA GLY A 210 56.51 60.31 57.15
C GLY A 210 56.87 61.08 55.87
N GLY A 211 56.51 62.36 55.75
CA GLY A 211 56.80 63.18 54.54
C GLY A 211 58.22 63.76 54.46
N TRP A 212 58.94 63.83 55.57
CA TRP A 212 60.22 64.55 55.66
C TRP A 212 61.28 63.93 54.73
N LEU A 213 61.81 64.74 53.79
CA LEU A 213 62.75 64.33 52.74
C LEU A 213 62.28 63.18 51.82
N ASN A 214 61.02 62.74 51.91
CA ASN A 214 60.44 61.71 51.05
C ASN A 214 59.46 62.36 50.07
N LYS A 215 59.88 62.51 48.80
CA LYS A 215 59.08 63.21 47.77
C LYS A 215 57.74 62.54 47.52
N GLU A 216 57.70 61.21 47.52
CA GLU A 216 56.48 60.44 47.23
C GLU A 216 55.50 60.54 48.40
N GLN A 217 55.99 60.38 49.63
CA GLN A 217 55.14 60.47 50.82
C GLN A 217 54.69 61.93 51.09
N ALA A 218 55.53 62.92 50.83
CA ALA A 218 55.15 64.33 50.91
C ALA A 218 54.08 64.69 49.87
N ALA A 219 54.21 64.21 48.62
CA ALA A 219 53.20 64.36 47.58
C ALA A 219 51.88 63.68 47.97
N ALA A 220 51.94 62.46 48.49
CA ALA A 220 50.76 61.73 48.94
C ALA A 220 50.06 62.43 50.12
N ASN A 221 50.81 62.89 51.11
CA ASN A 221 50.28 63.60 52.28
C ASN A 221 49.70 64.97 51.89
N ALA A 222 50.36 65.72 51.01
CA ALA A 222 49.87 66.99 50.48
C ALA A 222 48.59 66.81 49.66
N MET A 223 48.51 65.76 48.83
CA MET A 223 47.30 65.44 48.08
C MET A 223 46.14 65.06 49.01
N LYS A 224 46.38 64.24 50.04
CA LYS A 224 45.37 63.89 51.05
C LYS A 224 44.83 65.14 51.76
N ASN A 225 45.70 66.08 52.16
CA ASN A 225 45.25 67.35 52.75
C ASN A 225 44.49 68.22 51.76
N THR A 226 44.93 68.27 50.51
CA THR A 226 44.24 69.04 49.45
C THR A 226 42.83 68.50 49.23
N ILE A 227 42.68 67.19 49.14
CA ILE A 227 41.38 66.51 49.04
C ILE A 227 40.52 66.80 50.28
N GLN A 228 41.06 66.70 51.51
CA GLN A 228 40.33 67.07 52.73
C GLN A 228 39.88 68.53 52.74
N LYS A 229 40.72 69.44 52.22
CA LYS A 229 40.38 70.85 52.12
C LYS A 229 39.26 71.11 51.12
N ILE A 230 39.29 70.43 49.96
CA ILE A 230 38.21 70.43 48.97
C ILE A 230 36.93 69.90 49.60
N GLU A 231 37.00 68.77 50.31
CA GLU A 231 35.82 68.18 50.97
C GLU A 231 35.23 69.09 52.04
N THR A 232 36.07 69.80 52.80
CA THR A 232 35.61 70.74 53.83
C THR A 232 34.87 71.94 53.21
N SER A 233 35.29 72.38 52.03
CA SER A 233 34.79 73.62 51.40
C SER A 233 33.73 73.38 50.33
N LYS A 234 33.75 72.22 49.66
CA LYS A 234 32.89 71.85 48.53
C LYS A 234 32.14 70.54 48.77
N GLY A 235 32.31 69.86 49.90
CA GLY A 235 31.75 68.53 50.16
C GLY A 235 30.23 68.43 49.95
N THR A 236 29.45 69.44 50.35
CA THR A 236 28.00 69.49 50.09
C THR A 236 27.68 69.59 48.60
N ILE A 237 28.43 70.40 47.85
CA ILE A 237 28.26 70.57 46.39
C ILE A 237 28.60 69.25 45.69
N ILE A 238 29.75 68.66 46.03
CA ILE A 238 30.21 67.37 45.50
C ILE A 238 29.17 66.27 45.78
N THR A 239 28.65 66.19 47.01
CA THR A 239 27.64 65.20 47.39
C THR A 239 26.35 65.36 46.58
N ASN A 240 25.88 66.60 46.39
CA ASN A 240 24.69 66.87 45.58
C ASN A 240 24.89 66.48 44.10
N ILE A 241 26.05 66.81 43.52
CA ILE A 241 26.38 66.45 42.13
C ILE A 241 26.48 64.93 41.98
N VAL A 242 27.18 64.25 42.89
CA VAL A 242 27.31 62.78 42.88
C VAL A 242 25.93 62.13 42.98
N ASN A 243 25.06 62.58 43.90
CA ASN A 243 23.70 62.05 44.05
C ASN A 243 22.85 62.27 42.80
N ASN A 244 22.95 63.43 42.15
CA ASN A 244 22.27 63.69 40.87
C ASN A 244 22.77 62.76 39.76
N ARG A 245 24.09 62.58 39.63
CA ARG A 245 24.69 61.65 38.65
C ARG A 245 24.28 60.20 38.91
N LEU A 246 24.19 59.79 40.18
CA LEU A 246 23.69 58.46 40.57
C LEU A 246 22.20 58.28 40.21
N LYS A 247 21.37 59.29 40.45
CA LYS A 247 19.95 59.29 40.06
C LYS A 247 19.79 59.18 38.55
N ASP A 248 20.51 60.00 37.78
CA ASP A 248 20.48 59.98 36.32
C ASP A 248 20.95 58.63 35.78
N LYS A 249 22.03 58.07 36.34
CA LYS A 249 22.54 56.75 35.99
C LYS A 249 21.53 55.65 36.31
N THR A 250 20.85 55.73 37.45
CA THR A 250 19.83 54.77 37.86
C THR A 250 18.64 54.79 36.90
N LEU A 251 18.13 55.97 36.55
CA LEU A 251 17.04 56.12 35.59
C LEU A 251 17.45 55.66 34.18
N ALA A 252 18.71 55.90 33.78
CA ALA A 252 19.23 55.42 32.51
C ALA A 252 19.31 53.88 32.45
N GLU A 253 19.73 53.22 33.53
CA GLU A 253 19.75 51.76 33.60
C GLU A 253 18.34 51.15 33.63
N ILE A 254 17.39 51.76 34.37
CA ILE A 254 15.99 51.32 34.36
C ILE A 254 15.38 51.44 32.96
N ARG A 255 15.68 52.54 32.25
CA ARG A 255 15.25 52.74 30.86
C ARG A 255 15.85 51.69 29.92
N ALA A 256 17.12 51.36 30.09
CA ALA A 256 17.79 50.32 29.31
C ALA A 256 17.14 48.94 29.55
N ASP A 257 16.91 48.58 30.82
CA ASP A 257 16.25 47.33 31.20
C ASP A 257 14.82 47.26 30.61
N ALA A 258 14.03 48.32 30.76
CA ALA A 258 12.68 48.42 30.20
C ALA A 258 12.69 48.24 28.68
N THR A 259 13.63 48.86 27.97
CA THR A 259 13.77 48.74 26.51
C THR A 259 14.07 47.30 26.09
N VAL A 260 15.03 46.65 26.74
CA VAL A 260 15.42 45.27 26.41
C VAL A 260 14.29 44.29 26.69
N ILE A 261 13.65 44.39 27.86
CA ILE A 261 12.55 43.51 28.26
C ILE A 261 11.34 43.72 27.35
N ALA A 262 10.94 44.97 27.10
CA ALA A 262 9.82 45.29 26.22
C ALA A 262 10.06 44.80 24.79
N LYS A 263 11.26 44.99 24.25
CA LYS A 263 11.64 44.48 22.92
C LYS A 263 11.56 42.96 22.85
N ASN A 264 12.13 42.25 23.82
CA ASN A 264 12.11 40.78 23.85
C ASN A 264 10.68 40.24 23.98
N LYS A 265 9.87 40.85 24.84
CA LYS A 265 8.47 40.45 25.03
C LYS A 265 7.63 40.74 23.78
N ALA A 266 7.77 41.93 23.19
CA ALA A 266 7.05 42.32 21.98
C ALA A 266 7.41 41.44 20.78
N LEU A 267 8.69 41.11 20.59
CA LEU A 267 9.14 40.18 19.54
C LEU A 267 8.50 38.80 19.72
N SER A 268 8.51 38.26 20.95
CA SER A 268 7.92 36.97 21.27
C SER A 268 6.40 36.98 21.01
N VAL A 269 5.67 37.96 21.53
CA VAL A 269 4.21 38.06 21.39
C VAL A 269 3.80 38.28 19.93
N ALA A 270 4.49 39.16 19.18
CA ALA A 270 4.16 39.43 17.79
C ALA A 270 4.37 38.21 16.89
N ASN A 271 5.44 37.44 17.09
CA ASN A 271 5.64 36.19 16.35
C ASN A 271 4.55 35.15 16.70
N LEU A 272 4.22 35.00 17.99
CA LEU A 272 3.12 34.13 18.44
C LEU A 272 1.76 34.55 17.86
N THR A 273 1.47 35.85 17.75
CA THR A 273 0.25 36.36 17.12
C THR A 273 0.16 35.93 15.66
N VAL A 274 1.27 36.03 14.91
CA VAL A 274 1.33 35.61 13.50
C VAL A 274 1.11 34.11 13.35
N GLU A 275 1.84 33.31 14.14
CA GLU A 275 1.73 31.84 14.10
C GLU A 275 0.33 31.35 14.50
N ASN A 276 -0.24 31.89 15.58
CA ASN A 276 -1.57 31.49 16.05
C ASN A 276 -2.66 31.87 15.05
N TYR A 277 -2.56 33.01 14.38
CA TYR A 277 -3.49 33.38 13.31
C TYR A 277 -3.38 32.39 12.15
N ALA A 278 -2.17 32.11 11.67
CA ALA A 278 -1.95 31.18 10.56
C ALA A 278 -2.48 29.78 10.89
N ILE A 279 -2.24 29.28 12.10
CA ILE A 279 -2.75 27.98 12.55
C ILE A 279 -4.28 27.99 12.62
N SER A 280 -4.88 28.94 13.33
CA SER A 280 -6.34 28.96 13.57
C SER A 280 -7.13 29.13 12.28
N SER A 281 -6.76 30.10 11.43
CA SER A 281 -7.44 30.33 10.14
C SER A 281 -7.31 29.13 9.20
N SER A 282 -6.12 28.51 9.11
CA SER A 282 -5.92 27.34 8.23
C SER A 282 -6.66 26.10 8.74
N ARG A 283 -6.73 25.90 10.06
CA ARG A 283 -7.55 24.83 10.66
C ARG A 283 -9.03 25.04 10.40
N ALA A 284 -9.53 26.28 10.50
CA ALA A 284 -10.93 26.59 10.25
C ALA A 284 -11.34 26.23 8.82
N VAL A 285 -10.55 26.63 7.82
CA VAL A 285 -10.78 26.30 6.40
C VAL A 285 -10.70 24.79 6.17
N ALA A 286 -9.70 24.11 6.74
CA ALA A 286 -9.55 22.67 6.59
C ALA A 286 -10.73 21.90 7.22
N ASN A 287 -11.20 22.29 8.41
CA ASN A 287 -12.34 21.65 9.07
C ASN A 287 -13.64 21.78 8.27
N THR A 288 -13.90 22.94 7.66
CA THR A 288 -15.13 23.18 6.89
C THR A 288 -15.09 22.57 5.49
N SER A 289 -13.90 22.43 4.90
CA SER A 289 -13.74 22.03 3.49
C SER A 289 -13.32 20.57 3.29
N ALA A 290 -12.67 19.93 4.27
CA ALA A 290 -12.18 18.57 4.10
C ALA A 290 -13.32 17.57 3.85
N SER A 291 -14.45 17.72 4.54
CA SER A 291 -15.63 16.86 4.35
C SER A 291 -16.18 16.98 2.93
N SER A 292 -16.31 18.19 2.38
CA SER A 292 -16.86 18.40 1.03
C SER A 292 -15.97 17.85 -0.07
N VAL A 293 -14.64 17.93 0.12
CA VAL A 293 -13.67 17.30 -0.78
C VAL A 293 -13.86 15.77 -0.77
N VAL A 294 -14.00 15.16 0.40
CA VAL A 294 -14.20 13.70 0.51
C VAL A 294 -15.55 13.28 -0.09
N THR A 295 -16.63 14.04 0.15
CA THR A 295 -17.96 13.69 -0.42
C THR A 295 -17.98 13.69 -1.94
N GLY A 296 -17.29 14.64 -2.58
CA GLY A 296 -17.18 14.71 -4.03
C GLY A 296 -16.16 13.74 -4.65
N THR A 297 -15.30 13.11 -3.85
CA THR A 297 -14.33 12.13 -4.38
C THR A 297 -15.02 10.85 -4.83
N ARG A 298 -14.61 10.32 -5.99
CA ARG A 298 -15.17 9.09 -6.57
C ARG A 298 -14.33 7.86 -6.19
N ASN A 299 -14.26 7.59 -4.89
CA ASN A 299 -13.43 6.55 -4.30
C ASN A 299 -14.17 5.21 -4.05
N LYS A 300 -15.48 5.17 -4.33
CA LYS A 300 -16.25 3.93 -4.33
C LYS A 300 -16.20 3.32 -5.72
N ALA A 301 -16.14 2.00 -5.78
CA ALA A 301 -16.29 1.26 -7.01
C ALA A 301 -17.52 0.35 -6.91
N ASP A 302 -18.23 0.19 -8.02
CA ASP A 302 -19.23 -0.86 -8.20
C ASP A 302 -18.91 -1.55 -9.53
N VAL A 303 -18.75 -2.87 -9.49
CA VAL A 303 -18.43 -3.68 -10.67
C VAL A 303 -19.58 -4.64 -10.93
N PHE A 304 -20.06 -4.65 -12.15
CA PHE A 304 -21.07 -5.59 -12.63
C PHE A 304 -20.41 -6.48 -13.68
N ILE A 305 -20.54 -7.79 -13.53
CA ILE A 305 -20.21 -8.78 -14.56
C ILE A 305 -21.52 -9.42 -14.97
N TYR A 306 -21.92 -9.31 -16.23
CA TYR A 306 -23.23 -9.78 -16.68
C TYR A 306 -23.16 -10.50 -18.02
N GLY A 307 -24.17 -11.34 -18.26
CA GLY A 307 -24.21 -12.22 -19.42
C GLY A 307 -23.02 -13.18 -19.44
N LEU A 308 -22.63 -13.74 -18.29
CA LEU A 308 -21.61 -14.80 -18.24
C LEU A 308 -22.11 -16.00 -19.02
N ALA A 309 -21.37 -16.47 -20.02
CA ALA A 309 -21.69 -17.71 -20.71
C ALA A 309 -20.48 -18.56 -21.06
N LEU A 310 -20.74 -19.86 -21.14
CA LEU A 310 -19.78 -20.90 -21.44
C LEU A 310 -20.38 -21.81 -22.52
N SER A 311 -19.65 -22.00 -23.61
CA SER A 311 -20.07 -22.84 -24.75
C SER A 311 -18.86 -23.46 -25.44
N LYS A 312 -19.10 -24.30 -26.45
CA LYS A 312 -18.04 -24.78 -27.34
C LYS A 312 -17.44 -23.62 -28.15
N SER A 313 -16.13 -23.68 -28.36
CA SER A 313 -15.38 -22.70 -29.15
C SER A 313 -15.79 -22.68 -30.61
N ASN A 314 -15.51 -21.56 -31.27
CA ASN A 314 -15.68 -21.36 -32.71
C ASN A 314 -14.53 -20.46 -33.21
N ASP A 315 -14.66 -19.85 -34.39
CA ASP A 315 -13.62 -18.98 -34.96
C ASP A 315 -13.92 -17.48 -34.79
N ASP A 316 -14.80 -17.10 -33.87
CA ASP A 316 -15.29 -15.72 -33.73
C ASP A 316 -15.04 -15.14 -32.33
N MET A 317 -14.09 -14.21 -32.23
CA MET A 317 -13.76 -13.47 -30.99
C MET A 317 -14.74 -12.34 -30.67
N ASN A 318 -15.62 -11.96 -31.59
CA ASN A 318 -16.68 -10.98 -31.32
C ASN A 318 -17.95 -11.63 -30.74
N GLN A 319 -18.13 -12.92 -31.02
CA GLN A 319 -19.24 -13.68 -30.47
C GLN A 319 -18.93 -14.17 -29.06
N ARG A 320 -19.69 -13.63 -28.08
CA ARG A 320 -19.60 -14.00 -26.67
C ARG A 320 -19.99 -15.46 -26.38
N TYR A 321 -21.02 -15.96 -27.06
CA TYR A 321 -21.61 -17.29 -26.84
C TYR A 321 -21.97 -17.96 -28.16
N SER A 322 -21.49 -19.18 -28.40
CA SER A 322 -21.69 -19.90 -29.67
C SER A 322 -23.01 -20.66 -29.73
N ASN A 323 -23.68 -20.83 -28.59
CA ASN A 323 -24.87 -21.67 -28.43
C ASN A 323 -24.66 -23.16 -28.76
N GLN A 324 -23.41 -23.61 -28.91
CA GLN A 324 -23.04 -25.01 -29.11
C GLN A 324 -22.58 -25.62 -27.78
N GLY A 325 -23.07 -26.83 -27.46
CA GLY A 325 -22.62 -27.56 -26.29
C GLY A 325 -21.25 -28.17 -26.51
N LEU A 326 -20.48 -28.29 -25.43
CA LEU A 326 -19.13 -28.87 -25.43
C LEU A 326 -19.14 -30.22 -24.72
N THR A 327 -18.41 -31.19 -25.24
CA THR A 327 -18.15 -32.46 -24.56
C THR A 327 -16.71 -32.48 -24.07
N TRP A 328 -16.51 -32.70 -22.77
CA TRP A 328 -15.20 -32.52 -22.15
C TRP A 328 -14.76 -33.71 -21.31
N GLY A 329 -13.64 -34.31 -21.74
CA GLY A 329 -13.15 -35.57 -21.18
C GLY A 329 -13.68 -36.76 -21.96
N SER A 330 -13.19 -37.94 -21.61
CA SER A 330 -13.69 -39.22 -22.12
C SER A 330 -13.77 -40.21 -20.98
N THR A 331 -14.33 -41.39 -21.25
CA THR A 331 -14.34 -42.51 -20.30
C THR A 331 -12.94 -42.89 -19.81
N GLU A 332 -11.93 -42.78 -20.68
CA GLU A 332 -10.53 -43.06 -20.37
C GLU A 332 -9.83 -41.88 -19.69
N ASN A 333 -10.27 -40.64 -19.93
CA ASN A 333 -9.69 -39.43 -19.36
C ASN A 333 -10.79 -38.46 -18.85
N PRO A 334 -11.52 -38.84 -17.79
CA PRO A 334 -12.64 -38.06 -17.29
C PRO A 334 -12.17 -36.92 -16.37
N TRP A 335 -13.12 -36.08 -15.97
CA TRP A 335 -12.94 -35.29 -14.76
C TRP A 335 -13.01 -36.20 -13.54
N LEU A 336 -12.15 -35.98 -12.54
CA LEU A 336 -12.10 -36.81 -11.34
C LEU A 336 -12.32 -35.96 -10.08
N PHE A 337 -13.24 -36.40 -9.24
CA PHE A 337 -13.33 -36.00 -7.84
C PHE A 337 -13.03 -37.22 -6.97
N ARG A 338 -11.85 -37.28 -6.35
CA ARG A 338 -11.36 -38.50 -5.69
C ARG A 338 -10.58 -38.23 -4.42
N SER A 339 -10.51 -39.23 -3.56
CA SER A 339 -9.53 -39.26 -2.47
C SER A 339 -8.22 -39.87 -2.94
N GLY A 340 -7.12 -39.59 -2.23
CA GLY A 340 -5.83 -40.21 -2.50
C GLY A 340 -4.82 -39.99 -1.38
N THR A 341 -3.68 -40.67 -1.49
CA THR A 341 -2.58 -40.57 -0.52
C THR A 341 -1.29 -40.24 -1.25
N ALA A 342 -0.66 -39.12 -0.87
CA ALA A 342 0.67 -38.76 -1.33
C ALA A 342 1.70 -39.34 -0.37
N LYS A 343 2.60 -40.18 -0.88
CA LYS A 343 3.57 -40.93 -0.08
C LYS A 343 4.80 -40.10 0.26
N ASP A 344 5.37 -40.32 1.43
CA ASP A 344 6.67 -39.77 1.83
C ASP A 344 6.80 -38.24 1.67
N ILE A 345 5.72 -37.51 1.93
CA ILE A 345 5.72 -36.05 1.84
C ILE A 345 6.36 -35.47 3.10
N GLN A 346 7.18 -34.43 2.88
CA GLN A 346 7.89 -33.74 3.94
C GLN A 346 7.61 -32.24 3.91
N GLN A 347 7.06 -31.70 4.99
CA GLN A 347 6.69 -30.28 5.12
C GLN A 347 7.33 -29.63 6.36
N PHE A 348 7.75 -28.38 6.23
CA PHE A 348 8.27 -27.49 7.29
C PHE A 348 9.56 -27.90 8.02
N LYS A 349 9.68 -29.15 8.47
CA LYS A 349 10.77 -29.66 9.32
C LYS A 349 11.35 -30.96 8.78
N LYS A 350 12.55 -31.32 9.23
CA LYS A 350 13.26 -32.53 8.77
C LYS A 350 12.53 -33.81 9.19
N GLU A 351 11.98 -33.82 10.39
CA GLU A 351 11.30 -34.94 11.02
C GLU A 351 9.88 -35.19 10.50
N ASN A 352 9.29 -34.23 9.78
CA ASN A 352 7.92 -34.32 9.30
C ASN A 352 7.82 -35.14 8.00
N LYS A 353 8.27 -36.39 7.97
CA LYS A 353 8.13 -37.24 6.78
C LYS A 353 6.97 -38.22 6.98
N ALA A 354 5.90 -38.08 6.22
CA ALA A 354 4.72 -38.94 6.34
C ALA A 354 3.89 -39.02 5.06
N ASP A 355 2.97 -39.97 5.03
CA ASP A 355 1.91 -40.03 4.03
C ASP A 355 0.84 -38.98 4.32
N ILE A 356 0.40 -38.24 3.30
CA ILE A 356 -0.64 -37.22 3.40
C ILE A 356 -1.85 -37.66 2.58
N ALA A 357 -2.98 -37.85 3.25
CA ALA A 357 -4.27 -38.03 2.60
C ALA A 357 -4.78 -36.69 2.04
N TYR A 358 -5.38 -36.73 0.86
CA TYR A 358 -5.95 -35.57 0.18
C TYR A 358 -7.28 -35.91 -0.52
N ILE A 359 -8.07 -34.87 -0.77
CA ILE A 359 -9.20 -34.89 -1.71
C ILE A 359 -8.79 -34.05 -2.92
N ALA A 360 -9.05 -34.53 -4.12
CA ALA A 360 -8.66 -33.87 -5.36
C ALA A 360 -9.86 -33.61 -6.27
N LEU A 361 -9.84 -32.45 -6.92
CA LEU A 361 -10.59 -32.16 -8.14
C LEU A 361 -9.60 -32.05 -9.29
N GLU A 362 -9.73 -32.91 -10.28
CA GLU A 362 -8.79 -33.05 -11.40
C GLU A 362 -9.54 -32.92 -12.72
N ALA A 363 -9.08 -32.01 -13.58
CA ALA A 363 -9.51 -31.94 -14.96
C ALA A 363 -8.93 -33.13 -15.75
N PRO A 364 -9.49 -33.47 -16.94
CA PRO A 364 -8.87 -34.42 -17.85
C PRO A 364 -7.38 -34.12 -18.03
N LEU A 365 -6.55 -35.15 -18.04
CA LEU A 365 -5.12 -35.01 -18.20
C LEU A 365 -4.78 -34.35 -19.54
N ALA A 366 -3.81 -33.42 -19.54
CA ALA A 366 -3.34 -32.78 -20.76
C ALA A 366 -2.47 -33.75 -21.57
N LYS A 367 -2.82 -33.96 -22.85
CA LYS A 367 -2.06 -34.83 -23.76
C LYS A 367 -0.68 -34.25 -24.08
N GLN A 368 0.34 -35.10 -24.20
CA GLN A 368 1.64 -34.68 -24.73
C GLN A 368 1.51 -34.36 -26.22
N GLY A 369 2.01 -33.19 -26.64
CA GLY A 369 1.84 -32.69 -28.02
C GLY A 369 0.47 -32.08 -28.31
N GLY A 370 -0.39 -31.91 -27.29
CA GLY A 370 -1.70 -31.28 -27.43
C GLY A 370 -2.82 -32.23 -27.87
N ASN A 371 -4.05 -31.74 -27.78
CA ASN A 371 -5.27 -32.48 -28.12
C ASN A 371 -6.14 -31.68 -29.08
N SER A 372 -5.84 -31.73 -30.38
CA SER A 372 -6.60 -31.00 -31.40
C SER A 372 -8.04 -31.49 -31.59
N THR A 373 -8.41 -32.62 -30.99
CA THR A 373 -9.74 -33.24 -31.12
C THR A 373 -10.65 -32.97 -29.93
N SER A 374 -10.15 -32.42 -28.82
CA SER A 374 -11.01 -32.06 -27.68
C SER A 374 -11.78 -30.77 -27.94
N ASP A 375 -13.02 -30.73 -27.48
CA ASP A 375 -13.78 -29.49 -27.46
C ASP A 375 -13.08 -28.48 -26.55
N ARG A 376 -13.10 -27.22 -26.99
CA ARG A 376 -12.54 -26.09 -26.26
C ARG A 376 -13.63 -25.16 -25.79
N ILE A 377 -13.40 -24.48 -24.68
CA ILE A 377 -14.32 -23.54 -24.07
C ILE A 377 -14.25 -22.17 -24.77
N LYS A 378 -15.42 -21.65 -25.10
CA LYS A 378 -15.67 -20.22 -25.24
C LYS A 378 -16.32 -19.72 -23.95
N LEU A 379 -15.63 -18.78 -23.30
CA LEU A 379 -16.11 -18.03 -22.14
C LEU A 379 -16.30 -16.58 -22.56
N GLY A 380 -17.47 -16.01 -22.31
CA GLY A 380 -17.69 -14.61 -22.60
C GLY A 380 -18.65 -13.93 -21.63
N PHE A 381 -18.39 -12.67 -21.35
CA PHE A 381 -19.20 -11.82 -20.48
C PHE A 381 -19.01 -10.34 -20.82
N TRP A 382 -19.91 -9.51 -20.31
CA TRP A 382 -19.75 -8.06 -20.28
C TRP A 382 -19.44 -7.61 -18.87
N THR A 383 -18.78 -6.46 -18.76
CA THR A 383 -18.58 -5.83 -17.45
C THR A 383 -18.71 -4.32 -17.52
N ASP A 384 -19.33 -3.77 -16.47
CA ASP A 384 -19.41 -2.35 -16.19
C ASP A 384 -18.70 -2.07 -14.87
N ILE A 385 -17.67 -1.22 -14.91
CA ILE A 385 -16.89 -0.78 -13.75
C ILE A 385 -17.18 0.70 -13.55
N PHE A 386 -17.84 1.05 -12.44
CA PHE A 386 -18.18 2.42 -12.10
C PHE A 386 -17.27 2.98 -11.03
N SER A 387 -16.83 4.22 -11.22
CA SER A 387 -16.31 5.07 -10.16
C SER A 387 -17.47 5.92 -9.61
N ARG A 388 -17.83 5.70 -8.34
CA ARG A 388 -18.96 6.36 -7.66
C ARG A 388 -18.47 7.35 -6.63
N SER A 389 -19.19 8.47 -6.50
CA SER A 389 -18.95 9.47 -5.47
C SER A 389 -19.17 8.89 -4.07
N PHE A 390 -18.52 9.46 -3.08
CA PHE A 390 -18.65 8.98 -1.71
C PHE A 390 -20.08 9.14 -1.16
N ASP A 391 -20.77 10.22 -1.52
CA ASP A 391 -22.15 10.48 -1.12
C ASP A 391 -23.19 9.64 -1.88
N SER A 392 -22.76 8.78 -2.82
CA SER A 392 -23.66 7.89 -3.54
C SER A 392 -24.38 6.96 -2.56
N ILE A 393 -25.70 6.86 -2.69
CA ILE A 393 -26.54 6.06 -1.80
C ILE A 393 -26.14 4.57 -1.80
N SER A 394 -26.25 3.96 -0.62
CA SER A 394 -26.03 2.52 -0.42
C SER A 394 -27.29 1.68 -0.62
N TYR A 395 -28.43 2.33 -0.87
CA TYR A 395 -29.67 1.62 -1.17
C TYR A 395 -29.52 0.83 -2.47
N VAL A 396 -30.11 -0.36 -2.46
CA VAL A 396 -30.10 -1.29 -3.57
C VAL A 396 -31.55 -1.68 -3.78
N ASP A 397 -32.02 -1.56 -5.02
CA ASP A 397 -33.34 -2.02 -5.41
C ASP A 397 -33.43 -3.52 -5.08
N PRO A 398 -34.37 -3.96 -4.24
CA PRO A 398 -34.51 -5.37 -3.90
C PRO A 398 -34.94 -6.23 -5.09
N VAL A 399 -35.53 -5.64 -6.14
CA VAL A 399 -35.95 -6.32 -7.37
C VAL A 399 -34.78 -6.48 -8.32
N THR A 400 -33.99 -5.43 -8.55
CA THR A 400 -32.91 -5.48 -9.55
C THR A 400 -31.56 -5.87 -8.96
N GLY A 401 -31.31 -5.65 -7.67
CA GLY A 401 -30.02 -5.91 -7.01
C GLY A 401 -28.94 -4.86 -7.30
N ALA A 402 -29.26 -3.85 -8.11
CA ALA A 402 -28.39 -2.72 -8.44
C ALA A 402 -28.77 -1.46 -7.62
N PRO A 403 -27.86 -0.48 -7.46
CA PRO A 403 -28.22 0.81 -6.87
C PRO A 403 -29.22 1.58 -7.73
N ASP A 404 -30.24 2.18 -7.09
CA ASP A 404 -31.26 3.00 -7.77
C ASP A 404 -30.69 4.30 -8.36
N SER A 405 -29.52 4.74 -7.87
CA SER A 405 -28.85 5.95 -8.38
C SER A 405 -27.33 5.95 -8.11
N GLY A 406 -26.64 6.92 -8.71
CA GLY A 406 -25.19 7.13 -8.52
C GLY A 406 -24.30 6.26 -9.41
N LEU A 407 -24.85 5.62 -10.45
CA LEU A 407 -24.11 5.03 -11.56
C LEU A 407 -24.14 6.02 -12.74
N ASP A 408 -22.98 6.55 -13.10
CA ASP A 408 -22.84 7.60 -14.12
C ASP A 408 -22.03 7.06 -15.31
N VAL A 409 -22.57 7.20 -16.52
CA VAL A 409 -21.96 6.74 -17.77
C VAL A 409 -20.60 7.39 -18.03
N ASN A 410 -20.39 8.63 -17.60
CA ASN A 410 -19.13 9.35 -17.80
C ASN A 410 -17.99 8.79 -16.93
N TYR A 411 -18.33 8.01 -15.90
CA TYR A 411 -17.38 7.41 -14.96
C TYR A 411 -17.48 5.89 -14.95
N ARG A 412 -17.84 5.34 -16.11
CA ARG A 412 -17.97 3.91 -16.37
C ARG A 412 -16.89 3.46 -17.35
N LEU A 413 -16.20 2.37 -17.01
CA LEU A 413 -15.49 1.56 -17.99
C LEU A 413 -16.36 0.34 -18.31
N ARG A 414 -16.81 0.26 -19.55
CA ARG A 414 -17.58 -0.87 -20.07
C ARG A 414 -16.71 -1.71 -20.99
N THR A 415 -16.74 -3.02 -20.81
CA THR A 415 -15.97 -3.94 -21.67
C THR A 415 -16.74 -5.21 -22.02
N GLN A 416 -16.42 -5.79 -23.18
CA GLN A 416 -16.72 -7.17 -23.52
C GLN A 416 -15.46 -8.00 -23.38
N PHE A 417 -15.56 -9.10 -22.64
CA PHE A 417 -14.52 -10.11 -22.55
C PHE A 417 -14.96 -11.37 -23.29
N VAL A 418 -14.12 -11.89 -24.18
CA VAL A 418 -14.31 -13.18 -24.86
C VAL A 418 -13.00 -13.95 -24.83
N ALA A 419 -12.96 -15.08 -24.13
CA ALA A 419 -11.92 -16.08 -24.26
C ALA A 419 -12.45 -17.23 -25.12
N ASN A 420 -11.69 -17.65 -26.12
CA ASN A 420 -12.09 -18.68 -27.07
C ASN A 420 -10.92 -19.62 -27.33
N GLY A 421 -11.22 -20.91 -27.49
CA GLY A 421 -10.21 -21.96 -27.54
C GLY A 421 -9.67 -22.39 -26.17
N LEU A 422 -10.28 -21.95 -25.06
CA LEU A 422 -9.79 -22.21 -23.71
C LEU A 422 -9.88 -23.71 -23.33
N SER A 423 -8.80 -24.25 -22.78
CA SER A 423 -8.74 -25.55 -22.13
C SER A 423 -8.08 -25.39 -20.77
N ILE A 424 -8.56 -26.19 -19.83
CA ILE A 424 -8.00 -26.32 -18.48
C ILE A 424 -7.50 -27.75 -18.23
N ASP A 425 -7.30 -28.54 -19.29
CA ASP A 425 -6.78 -29.91 -19.21
C ASP A 425 -5.45 -29.91 -18.45
N GLY A 426 -5.28 -30.88 -17.55
CA GLY A 426 -4.15 -31.00 -16.64
C GLY A 426 -4.21 -30.07 -15.43
N SER A 427 -5.28 -29.30 -15.23
CA SER A 427 -5.51 -28.59 -13.97
C SER A 427 -5.88 -29.56 -12.86
N GLN A 428 -5.40 -29.29 -11.65
CA GLN A 428 -5.74 -30.06 -10.46
C GLN A 428 -5.73 -29.18 -9.22
N ILE A 429 -6.59 -29.52 -8.26
CA ILE A 429 -6.60 -28.96 -6.92
C ILE A 429 -6.61 -30.12 -5.94
N ARG A 430 -5.62 -30.17 -5.03
CA ARG A 430 -5.56 -31.14 -3.93
C ARG A 430 -5.71 -30.42 -2.61
N LEU A 431 -6.66 -30.86 -1.81
CA LEU A 431 -6.98 -30.34 -0.49
C LEU A 431 -6.53 -31.34 0.57
N PHE A 432 -5.77 -30.90 1.56
CA PHE A 432 -5.20 -31.76 2.60
C PHE A 432 -4.95 -31.00 3.90
N GLN A 433 -4.67 -31.73 4.97
CA GLN A 433 -4.19 -31.16 6.22
C GLN A 433 -2.65 -31.10 6.21
N THR A 434 -2.06 -29.97 6.59
CA THR A 434 -0.61 -29.84 6.71
C THR A 434 -0.04 -30.64 7.88
N GLN A 435 1.27 -30.92 7.84
CA GLN A 435 2.00 -31.50 8.96
C GLN A 435 2.27 -30.45 10.05
N SER A 436 2.87 -30.88 11.17
CA SER A 436 3.15 -29.99 12.29
C SER A 436 4.14 -28.88 11.91
N SER A 437 3.93 -27.65 12.37
CA SER A 437 4.85 -26.52 12.10
C SER A 437 5.19 -25.78 13.39
N SER A 438 6.33 -25.09 13.42
CA SER A 438 6.64 -24.11 14.47
C SER A 438 5.84 -22.82 14.33
N VAL A 439 5.26 -22.58 13.15
CA VAL A 439 4.35 -21.47 12.89
C VAL A 439 2.92 -21.96 13.12
N ALA A 440 2.23 -21.39 14.10
CA ALA A 440 0.91 -21.84 14.53
C ALA A 440 -0.11 -21.88 13.36
N GLN A 441 -0.07 -20.88 12.49
CA GLN A 441 -0.97 -20.74 11.34
C GLN A 441 -0.77 -21.82 10.27
N GLN A 442 0.41 -22.44 10.24
CA GLN A 442 0.78 -23.47 9.26
C GLN A 442 0.64 -24.89 9.82
N SER A 443 0.52 -25.06 11.14
CA SER A 443 0.56 -26.37 11.79
C SER A 443 -0.81 -27.04 11.75
N GLN A 444 -0.90 -28.21 11.11
CA GLN A 444 -2.15 -29.00 11.07
C GLN A 444 -3.36 -28.22 10.53
N THR A 445 -3.11 -27.28 9.62
CA THR A 445 -4.11 -26.42 9.02
C THR A 445 -4.63 -26.97 7.69
N PHE A 446 -5.72 -26.41 7.19
CA PHE A 446 -6.22 -26.69 5.85
C PHE A 446 -5.28 -26.11 4.79
N ALA A 447 -4.88 -26.95 3.85
CA ALA A 447 -3.99 -26.61 2.76
C ALA A 447 -4.50 -27.08 1.41
N MET A 448 -3.94 -26.43 0.40
CA MET A 448 -4.15 -26.68 -1.01
C MET A 448 -2.80 -26.79 -1.72
N ALA A 449 -2.73 -27.68 -2.70
CA ALA A 449 -1.72 -27.68 -3.75
C ALA A 449 -2.47 -27.67 -5.08
N SER A 450 -2.17 -26.70 -5.95
CA SER A 450 -2.94 -26.54 -7.18
C SER A 450 -2.08 -26.22 -8.39
N ILE A 451 -2.49 -26.78 -9.52
CA ILE A 451 -2.02 -26.43 -10.86
C ILE A 451 -3.25 -25.95 -11.60
N LEU A 452 -3.26 -24.69 -12.01
CA LEU A 452 -4.35 -24.05 -12.74
C LEU A 452 -3.86 -23.73 -14.15
N ARG A 453 -4.48 -24.34 -15.15
CA ARG A 453 -4.13 -24.17 -16.56
C ARG A 453 -5.27 -23.46 -17.26
N LEU A 454 -4.97 -22.38 -17.98
CA LEU A 454 -5.87 -21.62 -18.81
C LEU A 454 -5.17 -21.41 -20.15
N ASN A 455 -5.26 -22.43 -21.02
CA ASN A 455 -4.53 -22.48 -22.27
C ASN A 455 -5.47 -22.34 -23.45
N THR A 456 -5.14 -21.48 -24.41
CA THR A 456 -5.95 -21.29 -25.62
C THR A 456 -5.35 -21.94 -26.86
N ASN A 457 -4.08 -22.36 -26.79
CA ASN A 457 -3.41 -23.03 -27.91
C ASN A 457 -2.33 -23.98 -27.39
N ASP A 458 -2.49 -25.28 -27.61
CA ASP A 458 -1.56 -26.31 -27.12
C ASP A 458 -0.17 -26.23 -27.80
N ASP A 459 -0.11 -25.72 -29.04
CA ASP A 459 1.14 -25.51 -29.77
C ASP A 459 1.17 -24.13 -30.44
N PRO A 460 1.78 -23.13 -29.79
CA PRO A 460 1.96 -21.80 -30.35
C PRO A 460 3.25 -21.62 -31.18
N SER A 461 4.06 -22.66 -31.40
CA SER A 461 5.41 -22.52 -31.98
C SER A 461 5.40 -22.01 -33.43
N THR A 462 4.33 -22.32 -34.18
CA THR A 462 4.19 -21.97 -35.61
C THR A 462 3.23 -20.82 -35.87
N LEU A 463 2.66 -20.21 -34.81
CA LEU A 463 1.66 -19.15 -34.91
C LEU A 463 2.22 -17.92 -35.64
N LYS A 464 1.46 -17.36 -36.59
CA LYS A 464 1.83 -16.15 -37.34
C LYS A 464 0.70 -15.14 -37.37
N ALA A 465 1.04 -13.86 -37.52
CA ALA A 465 0.08 -12.76 -37.65
C ALA A 465 -0.88 -12.91 -38.85
N SER A 466 -0.46 -13.64 -39.88
CA SER A 466 -1.24 -13.93 -41.08
C SER A 466 -2.18 -15.13 -40.98
N ASP A 467 -2.17 -15.86 -39.85
CA ASP A 467 -2.98 -17.07 -39.71
C ASP A 467 -4.48 -16.72 -39.76
N LEU A 468 -5.22 -17.46 -40.58
CA LEU A 468 -6.65 -17.20 -40.79
C LEU A 468 -7.52 -17.56 -39.57
N ASN A 469 -7.00 -18.39 -38.67
CA ASN A 469 -7.73 -18.93 -37.51
C ASN A 469 -7.25 -18.37 -36.16
N LEU A 470 -6.62 -17.18 -36.14
CA LEU A 470 -6.21 -16.53 -34.88
C LEU A 470 -7.38 -16.36 -33.90
N ASN A 471 -8.57 -16.06 -34.42
CA ASN A 471 -9.78 -15.86 -33.63
C ASN A 471 -10.38 -17.16 -33.06
N ALA A 472 -9.80 -18.32 -33.34
CA ALA A 472 -10.17 -19.58 -32.68
C ALA A 472 -9.52 -19.72 -31.28
N ARG A 473 -8.43 -18.99 -31.02
CA ARG A 473 -7.51 -19.24 -29.90
C ARG A 473 -6.93 -17.95 -29.32
N GLY A 474 -7.55 -17.45 -28.27
CA GLY A 474 -7.11 -16.23 -27.61
C GLY A 474 -8.16 -15.59 -26.73
N ILE A 475 -7.87 -14.36 -26.32
CA ILE A 475 -8.72 -13.53 -25.50
C ILE A 475 -8.90 -12.19 -26.20
N ARG A 476 -10.13 -11.69 -26.24
CA ARG A 476 -10.47 -10.35 -26.70
C ARG A 476 -11.09 -9.55 -25.57
N ILE A 477 -10.62 -8.32 -25.43
CA ILE A 477 -11.22 -7.29 -24.57
C ILE A 477 -11.55 -6.09 -25.45
N SER A 478 -12.83 -5.79 -25.59
CA SER A 478 -13.33 -4.68 -26.42
C SER A 478 -14.05 -3.64 -25.56
N THR A 479 -13.96 -2.38 -25.96
CA THR A 479 -14.57 -1.25 -25.24
C THR A 479 -15.49 -0.41 -26.13
N ALA A 480 -15.30 -0.46 -27.44
CA ALA A 480 -16.12 0.29 -28.38
C ALA A 480 -17.46 -0.42 -28.61
N ALA A 481 -18.56 0.29 -28.37
CA ALA A 481 -19.87 -0.15 -28.82
C ALA A 481 -19.92 -0.25 -30.36
N LYS A 482 -20.82 -1.07 -30.88
CA LYS A 482 -21.02 -1.24 -32.33
C LYS A 482 -21.52 0.05 -32.97
N THR A 483 -22.43 0.74 -32.28
CA THR A 483 -22.97 2.07 -32.55
C THR A 483 -23.28 2.74 -31.21
N ASP A 484 -23.52 4.05 -31.20
CA ASP A 484 -23.89 4.76 -29.95
C ASP A 484 -25.18 4.21 -29.32
N ILE A 485 -26.12 3.74 -30.15
CA ILE A 485 -27.38 3.13 -29.69
C ILE A 485 -27.13 1.74 -29.07
N ASP A 486 -26.10 1.04 -29.54
CA ASP A 486 -25.73 -0.29 -29.05
C ASP A 486 -24.99 -0.27 -27.72
N ASP A 487 -24.58 0.90 -27.23
CA ASP A 487 -24.08 1.05 -25.86
C ASP A 487 -25.22 1.00 -24.82
N GLY A 488 -26.48 0.88 -25.23
CA GLY A 488 -27.60 0.75 -24.31
C GLY A 488 -28.09 2.10 -23.73
N ALA A 489 -29.35 2.12 -23.33
CA ALA A 489 -30.07 3.35 -22.98
C ALA A 489 -29.80 3.86 -21.54
N VAL A 490 -29.21 3.03 -20.68
CA VAL A 490 -28.92 3.35 -19.28
C VAL A 490 -27.48 3.01 -18.89
N ALA A 491 -27.08 3.43 -17.69
CA ALA A 491 -25.74 3.20 -17.16
C ALA A 491 -25.34 1.72 -17.19
N THR A 492 -26.24 0.81 -16.80
CA THR A 492 -26.03 -0.64 -16.87
C THR A 492 -27.37 -1.39 -16.99
N PRO A 493 -27.44 -2.47 -17.78
CA PRO A 493 -28.62 -3.36 -17.84
C PRO A 493 -29.10 -3.86 -16.48
N ALA A 494 -28.19 -3.92 -15.50
CA ALA A 494 -28.50 -4.34 -14.14
C ALA A 494 -29.48 -3.39 -13.39
N MET A 495 -29.64 -2.13 -13.83
CA MET A 495 -30.52 -1.17 -13.15
C MET A 495 -31.98 -1.27 -13.55
N ASP A 496 -32.28 -1.59 -14.81
CA ASP A 496 -33.62 -1.45 -15.38
C ASP A 496 -34.06 -2.67 -16.21
N GLY A 497 -33.19 -3.67 -16.37
CA GLY A 497 -33.45 -4.83 -17.22
C GLY A 497 -33.41 -4.52 -18.72
N SER A 498 -32.81 -3.40 -19.13
CA SER A 498 -32.59 -3.08 -20.54
C SER A 498 -31.66 -4.08 -21.24
N ASN A 499 -31.61 -4.01 -22.57
CA ASN A 499 -30.77 -4.88 -23.36
C ASN A 499 -29.27 -4.66 -23.07
N ALA A 500 -28.53 -5.76 -22.97
CA ALA A 500 -27.07 -5.75 -22.95
C ALA A 500 -26.49 -5.09 -24.24
N PRO A 501 -25.30 -4.47 -24.13
CA PRO A 501 -24.68 -3.74 -25.22
C PRO A 501 -24.07 -4.68 -26.27
N LEU A 502 -23.98 -4.17 -27.50
CA LEU A 502 -23.23 -4.81 -28.59
C LEU A 502 -21.95 -4.05 -28.88
N PHE A 503 -20.87 -4.78 -29.11
CA PHE A 503 -19.55 -4.22 -29.34
C PHE A 503 -19.20 -4.20 -30.82
N ASN A 504 -18.32 -3.28 -31.20
CA ASN A 504 -17.74 -3.21 -32.54
C ASN A 504 -17.18 -4.59 -32.92
N ALA A 505 -17.24 -4.99 -34.19
CA ALA A 505 -16.89 -6.35 -34.57
C ALA A 505 -15.39 -6.68 -34.53
N VAL A 506 -14.53 -5.66 -34.54
CA VAL A 506 -13.07 -5.82 -34.72
C VAL A 506 -12.24 -5.06 -33.70
N GLU A 507 -12.79 -4.07 -33.00
CA GLU A 507 -12.04 -3.27 -32.03
C GLU A 507 -11.59 -4.08 -30.82
N GLY A 508 -10.45 -3.70 -30.25
CA GLY A 508 -10.07 -4.11 -28.90
C GLY A 508 -8.65 -4.63 -28.79
N LEU A 509 -8.33 -5.10 -27.58
CA LEU A 509 -7.12 -5.83 -27.26
C LEU A 509 -7.34 -7.32 -27.51
N TYR A 510 -6.49 -7.88 -28.36
CA TYR A 510 -6.42 -9.31 -28.64
C TYR A 510 -5.15 -9.88 -28.04
N LEU A 511 -5.30 -10.97 -27.28
CA LEU A 511 -4.21 -11.77 -26.72
C LEU A 511 -4.30 -13.17 -27.33
N TYR A 512 -3.66 -13.35 -28.48
CA TYR A 512 -3.68 -14.61 -29.22
C TYR A 512 -2.80 -15.66 -28.56
N SER A 513 -3.24 -16.93 -28.60
CA SER A 513 -2.53 -18.06 -27.97
C SER A 513 -2.07 -17.78 -26.54
N THR A 514 -2.96 -17.17 -25.75
CA THR A 514 -2.73 -16.97 -24.32
C THR A 514 -2.74 -18.31 -23.60
N ASN A 515 -1.65 -18.62 -22.90
CA ASN A 515 -1.46 -19.83 -22.13
C ASN A 515 -0.93 -19.46 -20.74
N ILE A 516 -1.77 -19.64 -19.72
CA ILE A 516 -1.48 -19.30 -18.33
C ILE A 516 -1.47 -20.60 -17.53
N ASN A 517 -0.34 -20.96 -16.96
CA ASN A 517 -0.15 -22.19 -16.19
C ASN A 517 0.41 -21.81 -14.82
N LEU A 518 -0.46 -21.73 -13.82
CA LEU A 518 -0.12 -21.30 -12.46
C LEU A 518 0.03 -22.50 -11.54
N VAL A 519 1.16 -22.57 -10.86
CA VAL A 519 1.40 -23.50 -9.76
C VAL A 519 1.28 -22.72 -8.46
N LEU A 520 0.21 -22.96 -7.71
CA LEU A 520 -0.01 -22.35 -6.40
C LEU A 520 0.21 -23.41 -5.32
N GLY A 521 1.43 -23.41 -4.81
CA GLY A 521 1.92 -24.37 -3.83
C GLY A 521 2.09 -25.79 -4.40
N SER A 522 2.62 -26.66 -3.57
CA SER A 522 2.77 -28.10 -3.81
C SER A 522 2.52 -28.86 -2.51
N MET A 523 2.54 -30.20 -2.57
CA MET A 523 2.49 -31.01 -1.35
C MET A 523 3.70 -30.75 -0.42
N TYR A 524 4.82 -30.25 -0.94
CA TYR A 524 6.02 -29.92 -0.16
C TYR A 524 6.04 -28.45 0.32
N GLN A 525 5.27 -27.58 -0.33
CA GLN A 525 5.11 -26.15 -0.03
C GLN A 525 3.64 -25.77 -0.15
N PRO A 526 2.82 -26.07 0.87
CA PRO A 526 1.38 -25.89 0.79
C PRO A 526 0.98 -24.42 0.62
N PHE A 527 -0.11 -24.19 -0.11
CA PHE A 527 -0.92 -22.98 0.03
C PHE A 527 -1.89 -23.19 1.21
N ILE A 528 -1.79 -22.39 2.26
CA ILE A 528 -2.63 -22.52 3.45
C ILE A 528 -3.70 -21.43 3.50
N ILE A 529 -4.84 -21.79 4.08
CA ILE A 529 -5.86 -20.84 4.52
C ILE A 529 -5.88 -20.92 6.05
N GLY A 530 -5.61 -19.81 6.71
CA GLY A 530 -5.51 -19.76 8.17
C GLY A 530 -6.10 -18.48 8.74
N SER A 531 -5.97 -18.33 10.05
CA SER A 531 -6.32 -17.10 10.75
C SER A 531 -5.19 -16.63 11.66
N GLU A 532 -5.07 -15.31 11.82
CA GLU A 532 -4.16 -14.68 12.77
C GLU A 532 -4.88 -13.54 13.48
N GLY A 533 -5.33 -13.83 14.71
CA GLY A 533 -6.37 -13.03 15.37
C GLY A 533 -7.69 -13.18 14.62
N ASN A 534 -8.34 -12.06 14.32
CA ASN A 534 -9.58 -12.03 13.52
C ASN A 534 -9.33 -12.02 12.01
N ASN A 535 -8.08 -11.96 11.56
CA ASN A 535 -7.76 -11.81 10.15
C ASN A 535 -7.64 -13.16 9.45
N ILE A 536 -8.09 -13.24 8.20
CA ILE A 536 -7.88 -14.38 7.31
C ILE A 536 -6.50 -14.23 6.66
N ILE A 537 -5.78 -15.34 6.57
CA ILE A 537 -4.50 -15.45 5.86
C ILE A 537 -4.64 -16.42 4.70
N LEU A 538 -4.14 -15.97 3.56
CA LEU A 538 -3.85 -16.80 2.38
C LEU A 538 -2.34 -16.81 2.20
N GLU A 539 -1.70 -17.97 2.31
CA GLU A 539 -0.24 -18.04 2.28
C GLU A 539 0.27 -19.24 1.47
N VAL A 540 1.08 -18.98 0.43
CA VAL A 540 2.02 -20.00 -0.07
C VAL A 540 3.17 -20.03 0.92
N THR A 541 3.32 -21.13 1.66
CA THR A 541 4.26 -21.18 2.79
C THR A 541 5.70 -20.98 2.34
N GLN A 542 6.51 -20.44 3.24
CA GLN A 542 7.94 -20.27 2.98
C GLN A 542 8.61 -21.64 2.78
N ILE A 543 9.50 -21.72 1.80
CA ILE A 543 10.34 -22.91 1.59
C ILE A 543 11.32 -23.03 2.77
N PRO A 544 11.26 -24.10 3.59
CA PRO A 544 12.17 -24.28 4.71
C PRO A 544 13.58 -24.64 4.22
N ASN A 545 14.60 -24.29 5.01
CA ASN A 545 15.98 -24.69 4.77
C ASN A 545 16.21 -26.17 5.16
N VAL A 546 15.53 -27.08 4.46
CA VAL A 546 15.61 -28.54 4.64
C VAL A 546 15.88 -29.15 3.26
N PRO A 547 17.06 -29.77 3.03
CA PRO A 547 17.48 -30.31 1.74
C PRO A 547 16.45 -31.19 1.05
N GLU A 548 15.80 -32.06 1.81
CA GLU A 548 14.79 -33.00 1.32
C GLU A 548 13.51 -32.31 0.84
N ILE A 549 13.24 -31.07 1.28
CA ILE A 549 12.08 -30.26 0.89
C ILE A 549 12.43 -29.35 -0.28
N TYR A 550 13.44 -28.49 -0.14
CA TYR A 550 13.73 -27.51 -1.19
C TYR A 550 14.20 -28.16 -2.49
N SER A 551 14.83 -29.35 -2.43
CA SER A 551 15.21 -30.11 -3.64
C SER A 551 14.00 -30.62 -4.43
N LYS A 552 12.81 -30.72 -3.80
CA LYS A 552 11.57 -31.05 -4.50
C LYS A 552 10.95 -29.85 -5.21
N ILE A 553 11.38 -28.64 -4.86
CA ILE A 553 10.77 -27.39 -5.32
C ILE A 553 11.67 -26.67 -6.33
N TYR A 554 12.96 -26.53 -6.02
CA TYR A 554 13.91 -25.82 -6.87
C TYR A 554 14.30 -26.63 -8.11
N THR A 555 14.53 -25.90 -9.20
CA THR A 555 15.14 -26.39 -10.44
C THR A 555 16.61 -25.97 -10.45
N LEU A 556 17.49 -26.86 -10.89
CA LEU A 556 18.87 -26.50 -11.18
C LEU A 556 18.99 -26.16 -12.68
N TYR A 557 19.41 -24.93 -12.98
CA TYR A 557 19.59 -24.43 -14.34
C TYR A 557 21.08 -24.52 -14.73
N GLU A 558 21.47 -25.62 -15.39
CA GLU A 558 22.87 -25.92 -15.70
C GLU A 558 23.52 -24.92 -16.68
N ASP A 559 22.71 -24.21 -17.46
CA ASP A 559 23.10 -23.11 -18.33
C ASP A 559 23.53 -21.85 -17.55
N THR A 560 23.02 -21.68 -16.32
CA THR A 560 23.38 -20.57 -15.42
C THR A 560 24.48 -20.94 -14.42
N ASP A 561 24.52 -22.20 -13.96
CA ASP A 561 25.53 -22.72 -13.06
C ASP A 561 25.99 -24.12 -13.49
N SER A 562 27.03 -24.15 -14.32
CA SER A 562 27.58 -25.39 -14.87
C SER A 562 28.31 -26.24 -13.83
N ASN A 563 28.80 -25.63 -12.74
CA ASN A 563 29.59 -26.25 -11.68
C ASN A 563 29.05 -25.92 -10.28
N PRO A 564 27.82 -26.37 -9.95
CA PRO A 564 27.17 -26.01 -8.70
C PRO A 564 27.91 -26.58 -7.50
N THR A 565 28.15 -25.74 -6.49
CA THR A 565 28.68 -26.16 -5.20
C THR A 565 27.54 -26.46 -4.24
N PHE A 566 27.47 -27.70 -3.75
CA PHE A 566 26.45 -28.11 -2.76
C PHE A 566 26.97 -27.96 -1.33
N HIS A 567 26.08 -27.57 -0.40
CA HIS A 567 26.45 -27.42 1.01
C HIS A 567 26.88 -28.76 1.61
N THR A 568 27.99 -28.76 2.34
CA THR A 568 28.57 -29.97 2.94
C THR A 568 27.57 -30.63 3.89
N GLY A 569 27.45 -31.96 3.84
CA GLY A 569 26.54 -32.72 4.69
C GLY A 569 25.09 -32.84 4.20
N THR A 570 24.76 -32.28 3.02
CA THR A 570 23.41 -32.39 2.43
C THR A 570 23.22 -33.56 1.46
N ASN A 571 24.32 -34.17 0.96
CA ASN A 571 24.32 -35.23 -0.06
C ASN A 571 23.54 -34.88 -1.35
N LEU A 572 23.32 -33.60 -1.62
CA LEU A 572 22.65 -33.17 -2.84
C LEU A 572 23.58 -33.29 -4.04
N THR A 573 22.98 -33.66 -5.17
CA THR A 573 23.61 -33.70 -6.49
C THR A 573 22.73 -32.95 -7.48
N LYS A 574 23.20 -32.75 -8.72
CA LYS A 574 22.39 -32.13 -9.79
C LYS A 574 21.03 -32.82 -9.95
N THR A 575 21.01 -34.15 -9.88
CA THR A 575 19.79 -34.95 -10.06
C THR A 575 18.82 -34.90 -8.86
N SER A 576 19.24 -34.35 -7.73
CA SER A 576 18.39 -34.22 -6.53
C SER A 576 17.27 -33.20 -6.73
N PHE A 577 17.49 -32.18 -7.57
CA PHE A 577 16.53 -31.12 -7.83
C PHE A 577 15.45 -31.59 -8.79
N LYS A 578 14.19 -31.56 -8.34
CA LYS A 578 13.01 -32.06 -9.07
C LYS A 578 12.06 -30.95 -9.49
N GLY A 579 12.38 -29.69 -9.18
CA GLY A 579 11.62 -28.55 -9.65
C GLY A 579 11.55 -28.53 -11.17
N SER A 580 10.41 -28.08 -11.68
CA SER A 580 10.22 -27.86 -13.11
C SER A 580 9.11 -26.85 -13.36
N THR A 581 9.15 -26.26 -14.55
CA THR A 581 8.16 -25.30 -14.99
C THR A 581 6.96 -25.99 -15.62
N CYS A 582 5.76 -25.58 -15.20
CA CYS A 582 4.52 -25.91 -15.88
C CYS A 582 4.27 -24.91 -17.00
N ASN A 583 4.37 -25.37 -18.24
CA ASN A 583 4.04 -24.63 -19.44
C ASN A 583 3.07 -25.42 -20.32
N VAL A 584 2.68 -24.85 -21.46
CA VAL A 584 1.66 -25.44 -22.33
C VAL A 584 2.05 -26.83 -22.85
N ALA A 585 3.33 -27.06 -23.12
CA ALA A 585 3.83 -28.32 -23.68
C ALA A 585 4.30 -29.33 -22.62
N TYR A 586 4.62 -28.87 -21.40
CA TYR A 586 5.17 -29.71 -20.34
C TYR A 586 4.79 -29.20 -18.95
N CYS A 587 4.31 -30.09 -18.06
CA CYS A 587 3.90 -29.71 -16.70
C CYS A 587 4.38 -30.69 -15.61
N GLY A 588 5.65 -31.07 -15.67
CA GLY A 588 6.28 -31.95 -14.69
C GLY A 588 6.59 -33.34 -15.25
N SER A 589 7.28 -34.13 -14.44
CA SER A 589 7.96 -35.37 -14.83
C SER A 589 7.19 -36.65 -14.52
N ASN A 590 6.14 -36.60 -13.69
CA ASN A 590 5.28 -37.74 -13.37
C ASN A 590 4.24 -38.00 -14.48
N THR A 591 4.71 -38.16 -15.73
CA THR A 591 3.86 -38.43 -16.89
C THR A 591 3.14 -39.77 -16.74
N SER A 592 1.95 -39.87 -17.30
CA SER A 592 1.16 -41.10 -17.36
C SER A 592 0.84 -41.47 -18.80
N SER A 593 0.49 -42.74 -19.02
CA SER A 593 0.04 -43.25 -20.31
C SER A 593 -1.22 -44.07 -20.08
N ILE A 594 -2.23 -43.87 -20.92
CA ILE A 594 -3.46 -44.67 -20.91
C ILE A 594 -3.51 -45.47 -22.19
N THR A 595 -3.69 -46.79 -22.06
CA THR A 595 -3.76 -47.71 -23.19
C THR A 595 -5.17 -48.25 -23.32
N ALA A 596 -5.84 -47.92 -24.42
CA ALA A 596 -7.21 -48.37 -24.71
C ALA A 596 -7.30 -48.80 -26.18
N GLY A 597 -7.96 -49.94 -26.45
CA GLY A 597 -8.16 -50.43 -27.82
C GLY A 597 -6.87 -50.69 -28.62
N GLY A 598 -5.74 -50.97 -27.95
CA GLY A 598 -4.44 -51.17 -28.58
C GLY A 598 -3.64 -49.89 -28.91
N MET A 599 -4.17 -48.71 -28.57
CA MET A 599 -3.48 -47.43 -28.71
C MET A 599 -3.07 -46.88 -27.34
N SER A 600 -1.82 -46.40 -27.23
CA SER A 600 -1.31 -45.77 -26.01
C SER A 600 -1.22 -44.26 -26.20
N VAL A 601 -1.84 -43.49 -25.30
CA VAL A 601 -1.81 -42.02 -25.29
C VAL A 601 -1.02 -41.55 -24.08
N ASN A 602 -0.01 -40.69 -24.32
CA ASN A 602 0.83 -40.11 -23.27
C ASN A 602 0.29 -38.76 -22.81
N TYR A 603 0.35 -38.53 -21.50
CA TYR A 603 -0.11 -37.31 -20.84
C TYR A 603 1.04 -36.59 -20.13
N GLN A 604 0.90 -35.27 -20.00
CA GLN A 604 1.85 -34.41 -19.29
C GLN A 604 1.79 -34.72 -17.78
N GLY A 605 2.88 -34.41 -17.07
CA GLY A 605 2.92 -34.53 -15.61
C GLY A 605 2.03 -33.51 -14.90
N THR A 606 2.04 -33.60 -13.56
CA THR A 606 1.27 -32.76 -12.64
C THR A 606 2.05 -32.43 -11.36
N ASN A 607 3.39 -32.54 -11.38
CA ASN A 607 4.26 -32.27 -10.23
C ASN A 607 5.21 -31.08 -10.45
N ALA A 608 4.92 -30.22 -11.44
CA ALA A 608 5.65 -28.97 -11.63
C ALA A 608 5.52 -28.04 -10.41
N THR A 609 6.52 -27.17 -10.23
CA THR A 609 6.65 -26.28 -9.06
C THR A 609 6.76 -24.81 -9.44
N HIS A 610 6.99 -24.51 -10.73
CA HIS A 610 7.09 -23.15 -11.25
C HIS A 610 5.98 -22.90 -12.26
N SER A 611 5.51 -21.66 -12.30
CA SER A 611 4.44 -21.20 -13.20
C SER A 611 5.00 -20.64 -14.51
N SER A 612 4.15 -20.57 -15.53
CA SER A 612 4.43 -19.88 -16.78
C SER A 612 3.22 -19.12 -17.30
N ILE A 613 3.49 -18.04 -18.01
CA ILE A 613 2.51 -17.26 -18.78
C ILE A 613 3.14 -16.99 -20.14
N SER A 614 2.43 -17.35 -21.20
CA SER A 614 2.85 -17.06 -22.57
C SER A 614 1.69 -16.51 -23.38
N ILE A 615 2.01 -15.59 -24.27
CA ILE A 615 1.05 -14.95 -25.18
C ILE A 615 1.71 -14.92 -26.55
N GLY A 616 1.05 -15.49 -27.56
CA GLY A 616 1.46 -15.40 -28.95
C GLY A 616 2.35 -16.53 -29.44
N SER A 617 3.15 -16.24 -30.47
CA SER A 617 4.14 -17.11 -31.09
C SER A 617 5.27 -17.45 -30.13
N VAL A 618 5.24 -18.65 -29.58
CA VAL A 618 6.16 -19.07 -28.51
C VAL A 618 6.65 -20.48 -28.78
N THR A 619 7.97 -20.68 -28.68
CA THR A 619 8.62 -21.98 -28.86
C THR A 619 9.16 -22.48 -27.55
N ARG A 620 9.11 -23.80 -27.32
CA ARG A 620 9.75 -24.45 -26.17
C ARG A 620 11.14 -24.94 -26.57
N ASP A 621 12.14 -24.61 -25.77
CA ASP A 621 13.43 -25.29 -25.79
C ASP A 621 13.29 -26.64 -25.05
N SER A 622 13.49 -27.74 -25.77
CA SER A 622 13.33 -29.09 -25.24
C SER A 622 14.44 -29.50 -24.26
N THR A 623 15.60 -28.84 -24.28
CA THR A 623 16.72 -29.11 -23.38
C THR A 623 16.51 -28.45 -22.02
N THR A 624 16.16 -27.17 -22.02
CA THR A 624 15.98 -26.39 -20.78
C THR A 624 14.55 -26.41 -20.26
N ASN A 625 13.59 -26.88 -21.07
CA ASN A 625 12.15 -26.80 -20.81
C ASN A 625 11.61 -25.36 -20.69
N MET A 626 12.37 -24.38 -21.17
CA MET A 626 11.98 -22.97 -21.12
C MET A 626 11.23 -22.54 -22.39
N LEU A 627 10.25 -21.67 -22.21
CA LEU A 627 9.54 -20.99 -23.30
C LEU A 627 10.33 -19.77 -23.79
N GLN A 628 10.32 -19.55 -25.09
CA GLN A 628 10.95 -18.41 -25.76
C GLN A 628 9.95 -17.73 -26.69
N ALA A 629 9.77 -16.43 -26.52
CA ALA A 629 8.96 -15.62 -27.43
C ALA A 629 9.67 -15.53 -28.79
N ASN A 630 8.93 -15.83 -29.86
CA ASN A 630 9.45 -15.65 -31.22
C ASN A 630 9.65 -14.15 -31.50
N ARG A 631 10.78 -13.80 -32.12
CA ARG A 631 11.18 -12.43 -32.48
C ARG A 631 11.10 -12.14 -33.98
N ASP A 632 10.60 -13.09 -34.77
CA ASP A 632 10.41 -12.96 -36.21
C ASP A 632 9.41 -11.85 -36.55
N THR A 633 9.55 -11.26 -37.73
CA THR A 633 8.65 -10.19 -38.22
C THR A 633 7.18 -10.61 -38.33
N ASN A 634 6.92 -11.91 -38.40
CA ASN A 634 5.57 -12.50 -38.50
C ASN A 634 5.02 -12.96 -37.14
N ALA A 635 5.77 -12.82 -36.05
CA ALA A 635 5.31 -13.19 -34.71
C ALA A 635 4.07 -12.37 -34.32
N THR A 636 3.15 -12.98 -33.58
CA THR A 636 1.90 -12.35 -33.15
C THR A 636 1.58 -12.73 -31.72
N GLY A 637 0.69 -12.01 -31.06
CA GLY A 637 0.29 -12.29 -29.68
C GLY A 637 -0.58 -11.18 -29.14
N VAL A 638 0.05 -10.11 -28.66
CA VAL A 638 -0.61 -8.91 -28.17
C VAL A 638 -0.89 -7.96 -29.33
N MET A 639 -2.16 -7.77 -29.67
CA MET A 639 -2.57 -6.95 -30.80
C MET A 639 -3.70 -6.00 -30.42
N PHE A 640 -3.54 -4.73 -30.75
CA PHE A 640 -4.61 -3.73 -30.65
C PHE A 640 -5.23 -3.53 -32.02
N LYS A 641 -6.56 -3.52 -32.10
CA LYS A 641 -7.29 -3.23 -33.32
C LYS A 641 -8.21 -2.04 -33.11
N SER A 642 -8.19 -1.10 -34.06
CA SER A 642 -9.14 0.02 -34.10
C SER A 642 -10.52 -0.43 -34.57
N THR A 643 -11.52 0.46 -34.49
CA THR A 643 -12.87 0.23 -35.01
C THR A 643 -12.94 -0.02 -36.52
N SER A 644 -11.91 0.40 -37.26
CA SER A 644 -11.75 0.14 -38.71
C SER A 644 -11.02 -1.18 -39.01
N GLY A 645 -10.52 -1.87 -37.98
CA GLY A 645 -9.74 -3.10 -38.12
C GLY A 645 -8.23 -2.87 -38.31
N ALA A 646 -7.75 -1.62 -38.43
CA ALA A 646 -6.32 -1.34 -38.44
C ALA A 646 -5.66 -1.87 -37.16
N SER A 647 -4.60 -2.67 -37.32
CA SER A 647 -3.98 -3.43 -36.23
C SER A 647 -2.57 -2.93 -35.90
N VAL A 648 -2.27 -2.79 -34.62
CA VAL A 648 -0.91 -2.65 -34.10
C VAL A 648 -0.55 -3.95 -33.38
N ASN A 649 0.47 -4.63 -33.88
CA ASN A 649 0.98 -5.89 -33.31
C ASN A 649 2.20 -5.60 -32.44
N LEU A 650 2.12 -5.94 -31.15
CA LEU A 650 3.22 -5.80 -30.19
C LEU A 650 4.04 -7.09 -30.04
N GLY A 651 3.71 -8.14 -30.79
CA GLY A 651 4.43 -9.41 -30.80
C GLY A 651 4.01 -10.35 -29.68
N SER A 652 4.93 -11.22 -29.28
CA SER A 652 4.72 -12.29 -28.32
C SER A 652 5.42 -12.00 -27.00
N ALA A 653 4.90 -12.55 -25.91
CA ALA A 653 5.45 -12.37 -24.57
C ALA A 653 5.51 -13.70 -23.82
N VAL A 654 6.56 -13.88 -23.01
CA VAL A 654 6.75 -15.05 -22.16
C VAL A 654 7.25 -14.58 -20.80
N ILE A 655 6.61 -15.10 -19.76
CA ILE A 655 7.11 -15.10 -18.37
C ILE A 655 7.15 -16.57 -17.97
N ASP A 656 8.34 -17.13 -17.79
CA ASP A 656 8.51 -18.56 -17.58
C ASP A 656 9.37 -18.82 -16.34
N GLY A 657 9.12 -19.95 -15.68
CA GLY A 657 9.88 -20.35 -14.49
C GLY A 657 9.57 -19.53 -13.22
N VAL A 658 8.34 -19.01 -13.08
CA VAL A 658 7.96 -18.21 -11.91
C VAL A 658 7.78 -19.10 -10.68
N LEU A 659 8.69 -18.99 -9.71
CA LEU A 659 8.58 -19.64 -8.40
C LEU A 659 8.07 -18.66 -7.35
N ILE A 660 7.01 -19.06 -6.62
CA ILE A 660 6.59 -18.35 -5.42
C ILE A 660 7.34 -18.96 -4.22
N GLN A 661 8.42 -18.30 -3.78
CA GLN A 661 9.18 -18.77 -2.61
C GLN A 661 8.41 -18.59 -1.31
N HIS A 662 7.68 -17.48 -1.19
CA HIS A 662 6.79 -17.16 -0.09
C HIS A 662 5.83 -16.07 -0.56
N LEU A 663 4.54 -16.23 -0.30
CA LEU A 663 3.53 -15.20 -0.53
C LEU A 663 2.55 -15.26 0.62
N LYS A 664 2.39 -14.16 1.37
CA LYS A 664 1.41 -14.07 2.45
C LYS A 664 0.51 -12.85 2.22
N ILE A 665 -0.78 -13.11 2.04
CA ILE A 665 -1.83 -12.09 2.00
C ILE A 665 -2.62 -12.20 3.29
N LYS A 666 -2.73 -11.09 4.03
CA LYS A 666 -3.45 -11.02 5.30
C LYS A 666 -4.49 -9.93 5.22
N THR A 667 -5.72 -10.23 5.63
CA THR A 667 -6.74 -9.18 5.77
C THR A 667 -6.34 -8.24 6.89
N THR A 668 -6.70 -6.96 6.79
CA THR A 668 -6.51 -5.99 7.87
C THR A 668 -7.87 -5.51 8.37
N GLY A 669 -8.25 -5.89 9.59
CA GLY A 669 -9.42 -5.31 10.27
C GLY A 669 -10.73 -6.06 10.05
N LEU A 670 -10.69 -7.41 10.04
CA LEU A 670 -11.88 -8.23 10.28
C LEU A 670 -12.25 -8.28 11.77
#